data_AF-A0A914HFQ5-F1
#
_entry.id   AF-A0A914HFQ5-F1
#
_cell.length_a   1.000
_cell.length_b   1.000
_cell.length_c   1.000
_cell.angle_alpha   90.00
_cell.angle_beta   90.00
_cell.angle_gamma   90.00
#
_symmetry.space_group_name_H-M   'P 1'
#
loop_
_entity.id
_entity.type
_entity.pdbx_description
1 polymer ?
#
loop_
_entity_poly.entity_id
_entity_poly.type
_entity_poly.pdbx_seq_one_letter_code
_entity_poly.pdbx_strand_id
1 'polypeptide(L)'
;MGANDVANAFGTSVGSNVLTMRNAFILATIMETLGAVLVGFNVTDAMRKDVLKTNLYADHPSHLLLGQLAILGGGSVWLLTATFLRLPVSTTHSIVGAILGFTVVMNGLDGISWKKIAEIAFSWVLSPALSGFVSAFLYMIVDFAVLRRRNPVKCGLRALPVFYFFCIAFNTFAVVYNGSKLLGLSKMSLLAALSISVGLGACAALLFHFVLRPRILSWIYSSEDERCNGRNNKRHFTFSLPENKAPKEILSPGKSLNSLPNLALEQQPKISVFSATKIGSEISISSANFQLPADIYSNNKIISKDLKKRSPNERRQPFKPTPQGLASWFFPRKDRREDAQTLRMFSTIQVFTACFAGFAHGANDVSNSIAPLVALLSVWTNGSVEQREQTPIWLLLFGVFAICSGLWLLGHRVIETVGQKMSHVNPCSGFTIEFGAAVTALTASKLGLPISTTHCLVGSVVAVGSIKSGEGVDWHIFASIATSWLVTLPVSAAVSAGLMYIMKTLDNKHSIRSFGWPSFLAFLPTATLCDGRSSCRTSYLSEAPACSESRPCLGSLAVPMDDHRMGLSVLYFCWFCYDFSSPRKGSRPVQWIRNLRMWRMVAEYFPVETVKTAELPTDRNYIFAAHPHGVFGISSALTFGTNGTRFQQLFPGIKCRVATLSMNLAIPFRREFLMALGVISSSATSIGHVLSLPPEGNSVGIVPGGVAEICFSQAGGEVHKLKLANRKGFVKMAIKYGADLAYSELDATFGAILPEKLSQRLPSVVRHGTIPFRQKIVTVVGAPIRVQKNANPGREEVDKLHEEYCGRLKAMFDRHKVQMGGSKIGLEDAFTSANDNPIRFQRQRRTCV
;
A
#
# COMPACT_ATOMS: atom_id res chain seq x y z
N MET A 1 10.28 -2.00 -7.15
CA MET A 1 9.74 -2.59 -8.40
C MET A 1 8.23 -2.66 -8.31
N GLY A 2 7.61 -3.68 -7.69
CA GLY A 2 6.13 -3.78 -7.68
C GLY A 2 5.36 -2.57 -7.17
N ALA A 3 5.90 -1.82 -6.20
CA ALA A 3 5.30 -0.57 -5.72
C ALA A 3 5.29 0.58 -6.76
N ASN A 4 6.23 0.59 -7.72
CA ASN A 4 6.34 1.60 -8.76
C ASN A 4 5.70 1.12 -10.07
N ASP A 5 6.05 -0.10 -10.50
CA ASP A 5 5.83 -0.51 -11.88
C ASP A 5 4.47 -1.17 -12.14
N VAL A 6 3.75 -1.69 -11.13
CA VAL A 6 2.43 -2.29 -11.37
C VAL A 6 1.40 -1.26 -11.86
N ALA A 7 1.65 0.03 -11.60
CA ALA A 7 0.92 1.12 -12.24
C ALA A 7 0.93 1.04 -13.77
N ASN A 8 1.97 0.44 -14.34
CA ASN A 8 2.13 0.30 -15.77
C ASN A 8 1.19 -0.73 -16.39
N ALA A 9 0.72 -1.72 -15.61
CA ALA A 9 -0.16 -2.77 -16.11
C ALA A 9 -1.64 -2.46 -15.86
N PHE A 10 -1.96 -1.94 -14.67
CA PHE A 10 -3.36 -1.76 -14.23
C PHE A 10 -3.79 -0.30 -14.08
N GLY A 11 -2.87 0.66 -14.26
CA GLY A 11 -3.18 2.09 -14.12
C GLY A 11 -4.27 2.57 -15.07
N THR A 12 -4.27 2.12 -16.32
CA THR A 12 -5.27 2.46 -17.34
C THR A 12 -6.65 1.88 -17.04
N SER A 13 -6.72 0.66 -16.51
CA SER A 13 -7.97 -0.01 -16.13
C SER A 13 -8.61 0.53 -14.85
N VAL A 14 -7.77 0.97 -13.91
CA VAL A 14 -8.23 1.73 -12.74
C VAL A 14 -8.66 3.14 -13.15
N GLY A 15 -7.87 3.80 -14.01
CA GLY A 15 -8.13 5.14 -14.53
C GLY A 15 -9.44 5.24 -15.33
N SER A 16 -9.76 4.22 -16.11
CA SER A 16 -11.03 4.11 -16.85
C SER A 16 -12.23 3.67 -15.99
N ASN A 17 -12.04 3.49 -14.68
CA ASN A 17 -13.02 2.97 -13.73
C ASN A 17 -13.59 1.58 -14.08
N VAL A 18 -12.83 0.76 -14.82
CA VAL A 18 -13.22 -0.61 -15.16
C VAL A 18 -12.88 -1.57 -14.03
N LEU A 19 -11.73 -1.37 -13.39
CA LEU A 19 -11.30 -2.16 -12.23
C LEU A 19 -11.23 -1.29 -10.98
N THR A 20 -11.71 -1.85 -9.87
CA THR A 20 -11.41 -1.28 -8.55
C THR A 20 -9.96 -1.56 -8.18
N MET A 21 -9.36 -0.71 -7.34
CA MET A 21 -7.98 -0.91 -6.84
C MET A 21 -7.74 -2.31 -6.27
N ARG A 22 -8.71 -2.83 -5.50
CA ARG A 22 -8.61 -4.17 -4.90
C ARG A 22 -8.60 -5.28 -5.95
N ASN A 23 -9.46 -5.19 -6.95
CA ASN A 23 -9.53 -6.19 -8.02
C ASN A 23 -8.26 -6.14 -8.90
N ALA A 24 -7.76 -4.94 -9.17
CA ALA A 24 -6.49 -4.74 -9.87
C ALA A 24 -5.32 -5.42 -9.13
N PHE A 25 -5.22 -5.29 -7.80
CA PHE A 25 -4.16 -5.94 -7.02
C PHE A 25 -4.22 -7.47 -7.06
N ILE A 26 -5.41 -8.05 -6.95
CA ILE A 26 -5.60 -9.50 -7.02
C ILE A 26 -5.17 -10.02 -8.40
N LEU A 27 -5.63 -9.34 -9.45
CA LEU A 27 -5.35 -9.74 -10.82
C LEU A 27 -3.88 -9.55 -11.19
N ALA A 28 -3.26 -8.45 -10.75
CA ALA A 28 -1.83 -8.20 -10.88
C ALA A 28 -0.99 -9.29 -10.23
N THR A 29 -1.33 -9.68 -8.98
CA THR A 29 -0.62 -10.74 -8.27
C THR A 29 -0.61 -12.04 -9.06
N ILE A 30 -1.76 -12.44 -9.62
CA ILE A 30 -1.88 -13.68 -10.40
C ILE A 30 -1.09 -13.56 -11.71
N MET A 31 -1.30 -12.49 -12.47
CA MET A 31 -0.75 -12.35 -13.81
C MET A 31 0.76 -12.10 -13.82
N GLU A 32 1.27 -11.31 -12.88
CA GLU A 32 2.72 -11.12 -12.74
C GLU A 32 3.42 -12.41 -12.34
N THR A 33 2.82 -13.19 -11.44
CA THR A 33 3.34 -14.52 -11.07
C THR A 33 3.43 -15.43 -12.29
N LEU A 34 2.36 -15.51 -13.08
CA LEU A 34 2.33 -16.33 -14.30
C LEU A 34 3.38 -15.85 -15.32
N GLY A 35 3.49 -14.55 -15.54
CA GLY A 35 4.46 -13.96 -16.48
C GLY A 35 5.91 -14.28 -16.11
N ALA A 36 6.25 -14.06 -14.84
CA ALA A 36 7.59 -14.31 -14.32
C ALA A 36 8.00 -15.79 -14.42
N VAL A 37 7.09 -16.71 -14.09
CA VAL A 37 7.37 -18.16 -14.10
C VAL A 37 7.41 -18.73 -15.52
N LEU A 38 6.51 -18.29 -16.41
CA LEU A 38 6.37 -18.88 -17.74
C LEU A 38 7.35 -18.30 -18.77
N VAL A 39 7.75 -17.03 -18.64
CA VAL A 39 8.56 -16.32 -19.65
C VAL A 39 9.79 -15.61 -19.05
N GLY A 40 9.76 -15.26 -17.76
CA GLY A 40 10.77 -14.37 -17.16
C GLY A 40 12.22 -14.88 -17.10
N PHE A 41 12.44 -16.19 -17.28
CA PHE A 41 13.79 -16.77 -17.27
C PHE A 41 14.65 -16.29 -18.46
N ASN A 42 14.07 -16.04 -19.63
CA ASN A 42 14.80 -15.59 -20.83
C ASN A 42 15.48 -14.23 -20.61
N VAL A 43 14.74 -13.27 -20.04
CA VAL A 43 15.24 -11.91 -19.78
C VAL A 43 16.23 -11.90 -18.61
N THR A 44 15.96 -12.72 -17.59
CA THR A 44 16.85 -12.85 -16.42
C THR A 44 18.24 -13.34 -16.80
N ASP A 45 18.34 -14.32 -17.68
CA ASP A 45 19.64 -14.81 -18.15
C ASP A 45 20.37 -13.80 -19.04
N ALA A 46 19.66 -13.06 -19.90
CA ALA A 46 20.25 -12.00 -20.74
C ALA A 46 20.81 -10.84 -19.89
N MET A 47 20.06 -10.37 -18.89
CA MET A 47 20.49 -9.30 -17.99
C MET A 47 21.75 -9.64 -17.19
N ARG A 48 21.91 -10.91 -16.79
CA ARG A 48 23.07 -11.36 -16.01
C ARG A 48 24.36 -11.40 -16.85
N LYS A 49 24.27 -11.98 -18.05
CA LYS A 49 25.41 -12.40 -18.87
C LYS A 49 25.98 -11.28 -19.74
N ASP A 50 25.13 -10.40 -20.26
CA ASP A 50 25.51 -9.52 -21.36
C ASP A 50 25.88 -8.08 -20.95
N VAL A 51 25.51 -7.63 -19.75
CA VAL A 51 25.73 -6.23 -19.32
C VAL A 51 27.14 -6.00 -18.75
N LEU A 52 27.72 -7.02 -18.09
CA LEU A 52 29.02 -6.95 -17.42
C LEU A 52 30.03 -7.88 -18.06
N LYS A 53 31.25 -7.39 -18.28
CA LYS A 53 32.39 -8.25 -18.62
C LYS A 53 32.85 -8.99 -17.36
N THR A 54 32.23 -10.14 -17.10
CA THR A 54 32.50 -10.96 -15.92
C THR A 54 33.98 -11.37 -15.83
N ASN A 55 34.65 -11.58 -16.97
CA ASN A 55 36.06 -11.99 -17.04
C ASN A 55 37.03 -11.03 -16.31
N LEU A 56 36.69 -9.74 -16.20
CA LEU A 56 37.51 -8.75 -15.49
C LEU A 56 37.50 -8.93 -13.96
N TYR A 57 36.59 -9.76 -13.45
CA TYR A 57 36.45 -10.06 -12.03
C TYR A 57 36.94 -11.46 -11.67
N ALA A 58 37.52 -12.21 -12.63
CA ALA A 58 37.96 -13.58 -12.44
C ALA A 58 38.96 -13.74 -11.28
N ASP A 59 39.88 -12.78 -11.13
CA ASP A 59 40.90 -12.81 -10.08
C ASP A 59 40.34 -12.41 -8.70
N HIS A 60 39.22 -11.69 -8.67
CA HIS A 60 38.60 -11.16 -7.45
C HIS A 60 37.07 -11.30 -7.47
N PRO A 61 36.53 -12.53 -7.29
CA PRO A 61 35.09 -12.79 -7.30
C PRO A 61 34.33 -12.05 -6.18
N SER A 62 35.00 -11.76 -5.05
CA SER A 62 34.44 -10.97 -3.95
C SER A 62 33.98 -9.58 -4.38
N HIS A 63 34.70 -8.94 -5.32
CA HIS A 63 34.33 -7.63 -5.84
C HIS A 63 33.05 -7.67 -6.66
N LEU A 64 32.83 -8.75 -7.43
CA LEU A 64 31.60 -8.92 -8.19
C LEU A 64 30.41 -9.15 -7.23
N LEU A 65 30.62 -9.87 -6.13
CA LEU A 65 29.60 -10.10 -5.11
C LEU A 65 29.16 -8.78 -4.44
N LEU A 66 30.12 -7.96 -4.00
CA LEU A 66 29.85 -6.62 -3.48
C LEU A 66 29.18 -5.73 -4.54
N GLY A 67 29.57 -5.86 -5.80
CA GLY A 67 28.95 -5.18 -6.93
C GLY A 67 27.46 -5.53 -7.08
N GLN A 68 27.07 -6.80 -6.96
CA GLN A 68 25.66 -7.20 -7.03
C GLN A 68 24.83 -6.61 -5.88
N LEU A 69 25.41 -6.53 -4.67
CA LEU A 69 24.78 -5.84 -3.54
C LEU A 69 24.63 -4.33 -3.79
N ALA A 70 25.65 -3.68 -4.36
CA ALA A 70 25.60 -2.26 -4.74
C ALA A 70 24.49 -2.00 -5.78
N ILE A 71 24.37 -2.88 -6.78
CA ILE A 71 23.34 -2.79 -7.82
C ILE A 71 21.93 -2.86 -7.21
N LEU A 72 21.68 -3.88 -6.37
CA LEU A 72 20.40 -4.06 -5.70
C LEU A 72 20.09 -2.89 -4.75
N GLY A 73 21.08 -2.43 -3.99
CA GLY A 73 20.94 -1.30 -3.08
C GLY A 73 20.65 0.01 -3.80
N GLY A 74 21.45 0.34 -4.82
CA GLY A 74 21.31 1.56 -5.61
C GLY A 74 19.96 1.64 -6.32
N GLY A 75 19.57 0.56 -7.00
CA GLY A 75 18.26 0.45 -7.63
C GLY A 75 17.11 0.58 -6.63
N SER A 76 17.21 -0.09 -5.47
CA SER A 76 16.16 -0.07 -4.44
C SER A 76 15.97 1.30 -3.81
N VAL A 77 17.05 2.00 -3.45
CA VAL A 77 16.99 3.34 -2.83
C VAL A 77 16.33 4.34 -3.78
N TRP A 78 16.74 4.35 -5.05
CA TRP A 78 16.13 5.25 -6.03
C TRP A 78 14.66 4.92 -6.28
N LEU A 79 14.32 3.64 -6.51
CA LEU A 79 12.95 3.23 -6.78
C LEU A 79 12.00 3.50 -5.61
N LEU A 80 12.44 3.27 -4.37
CA LEU A 80 11.66 3.63 -3.19
C LEU A 80 11.44 5.14 -3.10
N THR A 81 12.49 5.94 -3.34
CA THR A 81 12.40 7.40 -3.35
C THR A 81 11.41 7.89 -4.40
N ALA A 82 11.50 7.38 -5.64
CA ALA A 82 10.57 7.70 -6.72
C ALA A 82 9.13 7.32 -6.37
N THR A 83 8.90 6.14 -5.78
CA THR A 83 7.57 5.73 -5.30
C THR A 83 7.03 6.66 -4.20
N PHE A 84 7.86 7.13 -3.27
CA PHE A 84 7.44 8.11 -2.26
C PHE A 84 7.06 9.46 -2.88
N LEU A 85 7.79 9.88 -3.92
CA LEU A 85 7.51 11.08 -4.71
C LEU A 85 6.35 10.90 -5.71
N ARG A 86 5.75 9.70 -5.78
CA ARG A 86 4.67 9.34 -6.72
C ARG A 86 5.08 9.50 -8.19
N LEU A 87 6.36 9.30 -8.49
CA LEU A 87 6.90 9.40 -9.83
C LEU A 87 6.94 8.00 -10.48
N PRO A 88 6.29 7.80 -11.64
CA PRO A 88 6.44 6.58 -12.42
C PRO A 88 7.80 6.60 -13.12
N VAL A 89 8.72 5.74 -12.68
CA VAL A 89 10.08 5.65 -13.22
C VAL A 89 10.30 4.30 -13.88
N SER A 90 11.42 4.13 -14.55
CA SER A 90 11.80 2.84 -15.14
C SER A 90 12.72 2.07 -14.20
N THR A 91 12.25 0.91 -13.75
CA THR A 91 13.08 -0.04 -12.99
C THR A 91 14.27 -0.56 -13.81
N THR A 92 14.08 -0.86 -15.10
CA THR A 92 15.17 -1.30 -15.99
C THR A 92 16.26 -0.23 -16.07
N HIS A 93 15.91 1.04 -16.20
CA HIS A 93 16.89 2.14 -16.20
C HIS A 93 17.61 2.28 -14.86
N SER A 94 16.88 2.06 -13.76
CA SER A 94 17.44 2.13 -12.42
C SER A 94 18.51 1.06 -12.22
N ILE A 95 18.25 -0.18 -12.63
CA ILE A 95 19.21 -1.28 -12.51
C ILE A 95 20.39 -1.09 -13.46
N VAL A 96 20.15 -0.73 -14.73
CA VAL A 96 21.24 -0.45 -15.69
C VAL A 96 22.12 0.71 -15.19
N GLY A 97 21.53 1.79 -14.70
CA GLY A 97 22.26 2.88 -14.06
C GLY A 97 23.08 2.40 -12.86
N ALA A 98 22.50 1.58 -11.98
CA ALA A 98 23.22 1.03 -10.84
C ALA A 98 24.39 0.11 -11.26
N ILE A 99 24.23 -0.66 -12.34
CA ILE A 99 25.30 -1.47 -12.92
C ILE A 99 26.45 -0.59 -13.41
N LEU A 100 26.15 0.49 -14.14
CA LEU A 100 27.16 1.46 -14.59
C LEU A 100 27.90 2.08 -13.39
N GLY A 101 27.16 2.50 -12.36
CA GLY A 101 27.72 3.12 -11.16
C GLY A 101 28.74 2.25 -10.43
N PHE A 102 28.41 0.98 -10.17
CA PHE A 102 29.36 0.08 -9.50
C PHE A 102 30.57 -0.22 -10.39
N THR A 103 30.35 -0.42 -11.69
CA THR A 103 31.41 -0.81 -12.64
C THR A 103 32.47 0.28 -12.76
N VAL A 104 32.04 1.55 -12.81
CA VAL A 104 32.93 2.71 -12.86
C VAL A 104 33.85 2.78 -11.63
N VAL A 105 33.34 2.44 -10.44
CA VAL A 105 34.13 2.45 -9.19
C VAL A 105 35.17 1.32 -9.14
N MET A 106 34.88 0.20 -9.80
CA MET A 106 35.76 -0.97 -9.79
C MET A 106 36.82 -0.92 -10.87
N ASN A 107 36.38 -0.78 -12.12
CA ASN A 107 37.20 -0.98 -13.31
C ASN A 107 37.19 0.24 -14.24
N GLY A 108 36.70 1.40 -13.78
CA GLY A 108 36.56 2.59 -14.62
C GLY A 108 35.59 2.37 -15.79
N LEU A 109 35.81 3.10 -16.89
CA LEU A 109 34.96 3.02 -18.08
C LEU A 109 35.21 1.74 -18.92
N ASP A 110 36.34 1.05 -18.70
CA ASP A 110 36.74 -0.13 -19.48
C ASP A 110 35.99 -1.41 -19.07
N GLY A 111 35.48 -1.42 -17.82
CA GLY A 111 34.64 -2.49 -17.28
C GLY A 111 33.27 -2.62 -17.95
N ILE A 112 32.85 -1.61 -18.71
CA ILE A 112 31.53 -1.53 -19.32
C ILE A 112 31.55 -2.08 -20.76
N SER A 113 30.55 -2.88 -21.11
CA SER A 113 30.32 -3.28 -22.50
C SER A 113 29.54 -2.20 -23.24
N TRP A 114 30.23 -1.20 -23.79
CA TRP A 114 29.61 -0.06 -24.48
C TRP A 114 28.69 -0.46 -25.64
N LYS A 115 29.02 -1.53 -26.37
CA LYS A 115 28.16 -2.06 -27.42
C LYS A 115 26.80 -2.51 -26.87
N LYS A 116 26.80 -3.21 -25.73
CA LYS A 116 25.57 -3.71 -25.10
C LYS A 116 24.77 -2.59 -24.44
N ILE A 117 25.43 -1.63 -23.81
CA ILE A 117 24.75 -0.42 -23.29
C ILE A 117 24.11 0.38 -24.44
N ALA A 118 24.77 0.48 -25.61
CA ALA A 118 24.19 1.13 -26.78
C ALA A 118 22.96 0.37 -27.34
N GLU A 119 23.01 -0.97 -27.42
CA GLU A 119 21.85 -1.81 -27.78
C GLU A 119 20.67 -1.58 -26.82
N ILE A 120 20.94 -1.54 -25.50
CA ILE A 120 19.94 -1.28 -24.46
C ILE A 120 19.38 0.15 -24.60
N ALA A 121 20.23 1.17 -24.75
CA ALA A 121 19.81 2.56 -24.90
C ALA A 121 18.96 2.78 -26.16
N PHE A 122 19.30 2.11 -27.27
CA PHE A 122 18.49 2.12 -28.48
C PHE A 122 17.10 1.51 -28.25
N SER A 123 17.03 0.43 -27.48
CA SER A 123 15.75 -0.19 -27.12
C SER A 123 14.82 0.75 -26.34
N TRP A 124 15.36 1.67 -25.54
CA TRP A 124 14.58 2.62 -24.74
C TRP A 124 13.89 3.70 -25.55
N VAL A 125 14.41 4.00 -26.74
CA VAL A 125 13.80 4.90 -27.72
C VAL A 125 12.85 4.12 -28.64
N LEU A 126 13.26 2.94 -29.09
CA LEU A 126 12.48 2.14 -30.02
C LEU A 126 11.21 1.56 -29.39
N SER A 127 11.27 1.13 -28.13
CA SER A 127 10.13 0.50 -27.44
C SER A 127 8.90 1.41 -27.25
N PRO A 128 8.99 2.68 -26.78
CA PRO A 128 7.84 3.58 -26.73
C PRO A 128 7.30 3.92 -28.12
N ALA A 129 8.17 4.03 -29.13
CA ALA A 129 7.75 4.30 -30.51
C ALA A 129 6.98 3.12 -31.12
N LEU A 130 7.48 1.90 -30.94
CA LEU A 130 6.85 0.68 -31.45
C LEU A 130 5.51 0.40 -30.75
N SER A 131 5.46 0.50 -29.42
CA SER A 131 4.23 0.34 -28.64
C SER A 131 3.19 1.43 -28.97
N GLY A 132 3.64 2.68 -29.12
CA GLY A 132 2.83 3.79 -29.62
C GLY A 132 2.22 3.49 -30.99
N PHE A 133 3.02 3.01 -31.94
CA PHE A 133 2.57 2.61 -33.27
C PHE A 133 1.54 1.49 -33.22
N VAL A 134 1.81 0.39 -32.50
CA VAL A 134 0.89 -0.76 -32.38
C VAL A 134 -0.43 -0.34 -31.74
N SER A 135 -0.38 0.45 -30.65
CA SER A 135 -1.59 0.95 -29.97
C SER A 135 -2.39 1.90 -30.86
N ALA A 136 -1.73 2.85 -31.54
CA ALA A 136 -2.38 3.77 -32.47
C ALA A 136 -3.03 3.03 -33.64
N PHE A 137 -2.32 2.07 -34.24
CA PHE A 137 -2.83 1.26 -35.33
C PHE A 137 -4.08 0.47 -34.92
N LEU A 138 -4.02 -0.21 -33.75
CA LEU A 138 -5.18 -0.93 -33.22
C LEU A 138 -6.34 0.01 -32.89
N TYR A 139 -6.06 1.18 -32.33
CA TYR A 139 -7.08 2.19 -32.05
C TYR A 139 -7.76 2.68 -33.33
N MET A 140 -7.01 2.88 -34.41
CA MET A 140 -7.56 3.25 -35.72
C MET A 140 -8.47 2.15 -36.29
N ILE A 141 -8.12 0.88 -36.10
CA ILE A 141 -8.98 -0.25 -36.47
C ILE A 141 -10.28 -0.23 -35.64
N VAL A 142 -10.18 -0.11 -34.31
CA VAL A 142 -11.35 -0.04 -33.42
C VAL A 142 -12.25 1.13 -33.79
N ASP A 143 -11.66 2.27 -34.10
CA ASP A 143 -12.36 3.48 -34.46
C ASP A 143 -13.10 3.36 -35.79
N PHE A 144 -12.44 2.80 -36.82
CA PHE A 144 -13.04 2.57 -38.14
C PHE A 144 -14.08 1.44 -38.15
N ALA A 145 -13.82 0.35 -37.43
CA ALA A 145 -14.68 -0.83 -37.40
C ALA A 145 -15.88 -0.67 -36.47
N VAL A 146 -15.73 0.08 -35.36
CA VAL A 146 -16.74 0.16 -34.29
C VAL A 146 -17.19 1.59 -34.03
N LEU A 147 -16.28 2.48 -33.60
CA LEU A 147 -16.67 3.76 -33.00
C LEU A 147 -17.25 4.80 -33.98
N ARG A 148 -16.90 4.75 -35.28
CA ARG A 148 -17.47 5.64 -36.32
C ARG A 148 -18.74 5.11 -36.98
N ARG A 149 -19.20 3.90 -36.61
CA ARG A 149 -20.37 3.26 -37.22
C ARG A 149 -21.66 3.80 -36.61
N ARG A 150 -22.76 3.73 -37.39
CA ARG A 150 -24.08 4.22 -36.96
C ARG A 150 -24.60 3.50 -35.71
N ASN A 151 -24.29 2.21 -35.55
CA ASN A 151 -24.65 1.42 -34.37
C ASN A 151 -23.37 0.77 -33.81
N PRO A 152 -22.63 1.49 -32.93
CA PRO A 152 -21.33 1.04 -32.44
C PRO A 152 -21.44 -0.22 -31.57
N VAL A 153 -22.52 -0.39 -30.79
CA VAL A 153 -22.72 -1.60 -29.97
C VAL A 153 -22.83 -2.86 -30.84
N LYS A 154 -23.67 -2.83 -31.89
CA LYS A 154 -23.82 -3.98 -32.80
C LYS A 154 -22.52 -4.30 -33.55
N CYS A 155 -21.79 -3.26 -33.98
CA CYS A 155 -20.50 -3.43 -34.65
C CYS A 155 -19.44 -3.99 -33.70
N GLY A 156 -19.38 -3.50 -32.46
CA GLY A 156 -18.42 -3.96 -31.48
C GLY A 156 -18.67 -5.41 -31.05
N LEU A 157 -19.93 -5.83 -30.88
CA LEU A 157 -20.24 -7.24 -30.60
C LEU A 157 -19.83 -8.21 -31.72
N ARG A 158 -19.69 -7.72 -32.97
CA ARG A 158 -19.13 -8.51 -34.08
C ARG A 158 -17.60 -8.47 -34.13
N ALA A 159 -17.00 -7.35 -33.71
CA ALA A 159 -15.54 -7.16 -33.76
C ALA A 159 -14.82 -7.78 -32.55
N LEU A 160 -15.42 -7.78 -31.36
CA LEU A 160 -14.83 -8.29 -30.13
C LEU A 160 -14.33 -9.74 -30.20
N PRO A 161 -15.05 -10.72 -30.79
CA PRO A 161 -14.52 -12.09 -30.92
C PRO A 161 -13.16 -12.13 -31.61
N VAL A 162 -12.95 -11.27 -32.62
CA VAL A 162 -11.68 -11.16 -33.36
C VAL A 162 -10.59 -10.56 -32.47
N PHE A 163 -10.91 -9.56 -31.65
CA PHE A 163 -9.94 -8.99 -30.71
C PHE A 163 -9.56 -10.01 -29.62
N TYR A 164 -10.52 -10.75 -29.05
CA TYR A 164 -10.23 -11.84 -28.10
C TYR A 164 -9.37 -12.94 -28.73
N PHE A 165 -9.63 -13.31 -29.99
CA PHE A 165 -8.80 -14.26 -30.75
C PHE A 165 -7.34 -13.80 -30.76
N PHE A 166 -7.07 -12.58 -31.23
CA PHE A 166 -5.70 -12.09 -31.34
C PHE A 166 -5.01 -11.93 -29.98
N CYS A 167 -5.72 -11.49 -28.94
CA CYS A 167 -5.14 -11.37 -27.60
C CYS A 167 -4.72 -12.73 -27.03
N ILE A 168 -5.60 -13.73 -27.11
CA ILE A 168 -5.30 -15.08 -26.61
C ILE A 168 -4.25 -15.76 -27.48
N ALA A 169 -4.35 -15.66 -28.80
CA ALA A 169 -3.40 -16.29 -29.72
C ALA A 169 -1.99 -15.73 -29.52
N PHE A 170 -1.82 -14.41 -29.43
CA PHE A 170 -0.51 -13.82 -29.21
C PHE A 170 0.07 -14.19 -27.84
N ASN A 171 -0.72 -14.11 -26.76
CA ASN A 171 -0.24 -14.47 -25.44
C ASN A 171 0.14 -15.95 -25.34
N THR A 172 -0.68 -16.83 -25.92
CA THR A 172 -0.40 -18.27 -25.99
C THR A 172 0.86 -18.55 -26.80
N PHE A 173 1.02 -17.88 -27.94
CA PHE A 173 2.22 -18.01 -28.77
C PHE A 173 3.46 -17.58 -28.00
N ALA A 174 3.39 -16.46 -27.28
CA ALA A 174 4.46 -16.01 -26.41
C ALA A 174 4.73 -17.00 -25.26
N VAL A 175 3.76 -17.74 -24.74
CA VAL A 175 4.04 -18.77 -23.73
C VAL A 175 4.67 -20.02 -24.34
N VAL A 176 4.14 -20.49 -25.47
CA VAL A 176 4.47 -21.80 -26.06
C VAL A 176 5.75 -21.75 -26.88
N TYR A 177 5.92 -20.76 -27.75
CA TYR A 177 7.07 -20.68 -28.65
C TYR A 177 8.34 -20.31 -27.87
N ASN A 178 9.36 -21.17 -27.91
CA ASN A 178 10.55 -21.07 -27.06
C ASN A 178 10.16 -20.81 -25.58
N GLY A 179 9.15 -21.57 -25.13
CA GLY A 179 8.57 -21.47 -23.80
C GLY A 179 9.42 -22.10 -22.71
N SER A 180 8.86 -22.13 -21.49
CA SER A 180 9.54 -22.68 -20.31
C SER A 180 10.03 -24.11 -20.51
N LYS A 181 11.31 -24.34 -20.18
CA LYS A 181 11.91 -25.69 -20.15
C LYS A 181 11.24 -26.59 -19.12
N LEU A 182 10.67 -26.02 -18.05
CA LEU A 182 9.93 -26.74 -17.01
C LEU A 182 8.74 -27.51 -17.57
N LEU A 183 8.03 -26.90 -18.53
CA LEU A 183 6.86 -27.50 -19.18
C LEU A 183 7.23 -28.30 -20.44
N GLY A 184 8.52 -28.46 -20.75
CA GLY A 184 9.00 -29.09 -21.98
C GLY A 184 8.69 -28.32 -23.26
N LEU A 185 8.17 -27.08 -23.15
CA LEU A 185 7.71 -26.27 -24.29
C LEU A 185 8.85 -25.76 -25.18
N SER A 186 10.09 -25.77 -24.68
CA SER A 186 11.27 -25.31 -25.43
C SER A 186 11.61 -26.16 -26.65
N LYS A 187 11.04 -27.37 -26.77
CA LYS A 187 11.29 -28.29 -27.90
C LYS A 187 10.19 -28.25 -28.97
N MET A 188 9.17 -27.41 -28.80
CA MET A 188 8.04 -27.39 -29.73
C MET A 188 8.39 -26.71 -31.05
N SER A 189 7.99 -27.32 -32.16
CA SER A 189 8.08 -26.74 -33.50
C SER A 189 7.26 -25.44 -33.59
N LEU A 190 7.74 -24.48 -34.39
CA LEU A 190 7.02 -23.24 -34.69
C LEU A 190 5.59 -23.51 -35.18
N LEU A 191 5.41 -24.52 -36.03
CA LEU A 191 4.10 -24.88 -36.56
C LEU A 191 3.16 -25.36 -35.45
N ALA A 192 3.65 -26.20 -34.55
CA ALA A 192 2.87 -26.69 -33.40
C ALA A 192 2.47 -25.54 -32.46
N ALA A 193 3.41 -24.62 -32.19
CA ALA A 193 3.13 -23.43 -31.38
C ALA A 193 2.07 -22.53 -32.02
N LEU A 194 2.14 -22.31 -33.34
CA LEU A 194 1.12 -21.56 -34.09
C LEU A 194 -0.23 -22.27 -34.06
N SER A 195 -0.28 -23.59 -34.29
CA SER A 195 -1.53 -24.37 -34.26
C SER A 195 -2.22 -24.31 -32.90
N ILE A 196 -1.48 -24.48 -31.79
CA ILE A 196 -2.03 -24.37 -30.43
C ILE A 196 -2.57 -22.96 -30.15
N SER A 197 -1.81 -21.95 -30.56
CA SER A 197 -2.16 -20.54 -30.35
C SER A 197 -3.42 -20.13 -31.12
N VAL A 198 -3.50 -20.52 -32.39
CA VAL A 198 -4.68 -20.30 -33.24
C VAL A 198 -5.88 -21.10 -32.72
N GLY A 199 -5.67 -22.35 -32.30
CA GLY A 199 -6.72 -23.20 -31.73
C GLY A 199 -7.33 -22.58 -30.45
N LEU A 200 -6.50 -22.21 -29.48
CA LEU A 200 -6.96 -21.56 -28.25
C LEU A 200 -7.57 -20.18 -28.50
N GLY A 201 -7.03 -19.41 -29.45
CA GLY A 201 -7.62 -18.15 -29.90
C GLY A 201 -9.03 -18.35 -30.49
N ALA A 202 -9.21 -19.37 -31.34
CA ALA A 202 -10.50 -19.70 -31.94
C ALA A 202 -11.51 -20.14 -30.89
N CYS A 203 -11.09 -20.98 -29.93
CA CYS A 203 -11.91 -21.37 -28.78
C CYS A 203 -12.36 -20.14 -27.97
N ALA A 204 -11.47 -19.17 -27.72
CA ALA A 204 -11.81 -17.94 -27.01
C ALA A 204 -12.82 -17.08 -27.79
N ALA A 205 -12.68 -16.98 -29.12
CA ALA A 205 -13.63 -16.28 -29.97
C ALA A 205 -15.02 -16.94 -29.97
N LEU A 206 -15.07 -18.27 -30.02
CA LEU A 206 -16.31 -19.05 -29.93
C LEU A 206 -16.95 -18.89 -28.55
N LEU A 207 -16.17 -18.99 -27.47
CA LEU A 207 -16.63 -18.76 -26.10
C LEU A 207 -17.20 -17.35 -25.94
N PHE A 208 -16.54 -16.35 -26.53
CA PHE A 208 -17.08 -14.99 -26.55
C PHE A 208 -18.44 -14.96 -27.27
N HIS A 209 -18.52 -15.56 -28.46
CA HIS A 209 -19.73 -15.52 -29.29
C HIS A 209 -20.93 -16.19 -28.64
N PHE A 210 -20.75 -17.36 -28.02
CA PHE A 210 -21.83 -18.15 -27.45
C PHE A 210 -22.15 -17.80 -26.00
N VAL A 211 -21.15 -17.43 -25.17
CA VAL A 211 -21.33 -17.25 -23.73
C VAL A 211 -21.31 -15.77 -23.33
N LEU A 212 -20.28 -15.02 -23.74
CA LEU A 212 -20.12 -13.63 -23.27
C LEU A 212 -21.07 -12.67 -24.00
N ARG A 213 -21.25 -12.82 -25.31
CA ARG A 213 -22.12 -11.95 -26.11
C ARG A 213 -23.55 -11.85 -25.56
N PRO A 214 -24.29 -12.94 -25.25
CA PRO A 214 -25.64 -12.82 -24.70
C PRO A 214 -25.63 -12.18 -23.30
N ARG A 215 -24.62 -12.47 -22.47
CA ARG A 215 -24.47 -11.87 -21.13
C ARG A 215 -24.19 -10.38 -21.18
N ILE A 216 -23.30 -9.93 -22.07
CA ILE A 216 -22.98 -8.51 -22.25
C ILE A 216 -24.21 -7.76 -22.75
N LEU A 217 -24.95 -8.32 -23.71
CA LEU A 217 -26.20 -7.72 -24.17
C LEU A 217 -27.22 -7.58 -23.03
N SER A 218 -27.46 -8.66 -22.27
CA SER A 218 -28.35 -8.64 -21.12
C SER A 218 -27.93 -7.62 -20.05
N TRP A 219 -26.63 -7.51 -19.79
CA TRP A 219 -26.07 -6.55 -18.84
C TRP A 219 -26.21 -5.09 -19.30
N ILE A 220 -26.04 -4.82 -20.60
CA ILE A 220 -26.25 -3.48 -21.16
C ILE A 220 -27.72 -3.07 -21.04
N TYR A 221 -28.66 -3.94 -21.42
CA TYR A 221 -30.10 -3.63 -21.38
C TYR A 221 -30.64 -3.49 -19.95
N SER A 222 -30.32 -4.42 -19.04
CA SER A 222 -30.76 -4.34 -17.63
C SER A 222 -30.32 -3.04 -16.95
N SER A 223 -29.14 -2.53 -17.31
CA SER A 223 -28.63 -1.28 -16.80
C SER A 223 -29.39 -0.03 -17.28
N GLU A 224 -29.98 -0.09 -18.48
CA GLU A 224 -30.81 1.00 -18.99
C GLU A 224 -32.12 1.07 -18.23
N ASP A 225 -32.74 -0.08 -17.96
CA ASP A 225 -33.98 -0.17 -17.20
C ASP A 225 -33.81 0.40 -15.79
N GLU A 226 -32.71 0.08 -15.10
CA GLU A 226 -32.38 0.66 -13.80
C GLU A 226 -32.14 2.18 -13.87
N ARG A 227 -31.49 2.67 -14.92
CA ARG A 227 -31.21 4.10 -15.09
C ARG A 227 -32.47 4.90 -15.41
N CYS A 228 -33.39 4.33 -16.19
CA CYS A 228 -34.70 4.88 -16.48
C CYS A 228 -35.61 4.88 -15.24
N ASN A 229 -35.67 3.76 -14.50
CA ASN A 229 -36.44 3.66 -13.26
C ASN A 229 -35.88 4.57 -12.15
N GLY A 230 -34.56 4.67 -12.01
CA GLY A 230 -33.92 5.58 -11.05
C GLY A 230 -34.13 7.07 -11.35
N ARG A 231 -34.33 7.43 -12.64
CA ARG A 231 -34.72 8.79 -13.05
C ARG A 231 -36.18 9.11 -12.76
N ASN A 232 -37.06 8.12 -12.88
CA ASN A 232 -38.49 8.25 -12.54
C ASN A 232 -38.69 8.36 -11.01
N ASN A 233 -37.95 7.60 -10.21
CA ASN A 233 -38.03 7.69 -8.74
C ASN A 233 -37.51 9.02 -8.17
N LYS A 234 -36.57 9.71 -8.85
CA LYS A 234 -36.10 11.05 -8.41
C LYS A 234 -37.05 12.19 -8.75
N ARG A 235 -38.14 11.95 -9.50
CA ARG A 235 -39.17 12.96 -9.81
C ARG A 235 -40.40 12.88 -8.91
N HIS A 236 -40.53 11.86 -8.06
CA HIS A 236 -41.53 11.83 -6.99
C HIS A 236 -40.98 12.49 -5.72
N PHE A 237 -40.96 13.82 -5.69
CA PHE A 237 -41.03 14.55 -4.43
C PHE A 237 -42.50 14.58 -4.02
N THR A 238 -42.87 13.78 -3.04
CA THR A 238 -44.17 13.88 -2.35
C THR A 238 -44.19 15.21 -1.60
N PHE A 239 -44.99 16.15 -2.10
CA PHE A 239 -45.32 17.38 -1.37
C PHE A 239 -46.36 17.03 -0.30
N SER A 240 -45.91 16.83 0.94
CA SER A 240 -46.79 16.74 2.09
C SER A 240 -47.34 18.14 2.40
N LEU A 241 -48.62 18.38 2.14
CA LEU A 241 -49.30 19.58 2.64
C LEU A 241 -49.38 19.51 4.17
N PRO A 242 -48.95 20.54 4.91
CA PRO A 242 -49.11 20.57 6.36
C PRO A 242 -50.59 20.77 6.74
N GLU A 243 -51.04 20.04 7.76
CA GLU A 243 -52.37 20.16 8.34
C GLU A 243 -52.67 21.56 8.85
N ASN A 244 -53.91 21.99 8.59
CA ASN A 244 -54.54 23.23 9.03
C ASN A 244 -54.30 23.56 10.53
N LYS A 245 -53.81 24.76 10.79
CA LYS A 245 -54.21 25.55 11.98
C LYS A 245 -54.82 26.86 11.50
N ALA A 246 -56.13 26.95 11.62
CA ALA A 246 -56.89 28.17 11.37
C ALA A 246 -56.62 29.22 12.46
N PRO A 247 -56.56 30.51 12.12
CA PRO A 247 -56.94 31.59 13.01
C PRO A 247 -58.37 32.07 12.70
N LYS A 248 -59.10 32.33 13.79
CA LYS A 248 -60.46 32.86 13.82
C LYS A 248 -60.48 34.38 13.57
N GLU A 249 -61.66 34.84 13.13
CA GLU A 249 -62.31 36.15 13.38
C GLU A 249 -62.51 37.18 12.25
N ILE A 250 -63.80 37.30 11.89
CA ILE A 250 -64.65 38.51 11.73
C ILE A 250 -64.38 39.45 10.53
N LEU A 251 -65.22 39.37 9.48
CA LEU A 251 -66.27 40.40 9.19
C LEU A 251 -67.22 39.98 8.05
N SER A 252 -68.42 40.57 8.10
CA SER A 252 -69.76 40.25 7.55
C SER A 252 -70.01 40.47 6.04
N PRO A 253 -71.16 39.98 5.49
CA PRO A 253 -71.41 39.88 4.05
C PRO A 253 -71.97 41.17 3.44
N GLY A 254 -71.54 41.48 2.22
CA GLY A 254 -72.18 42.46 1.34
C GLY A 254 -71.34 43.72 1.09
N LYS A 255 -70.56 43.70 0.01
CA LYS A 255 -70.21 44.88 -0.80
C LYS A 255 -69.70 44.42 -2.17
N SER A 256 -70.51 44.66 -3.19
CA SER A 256 -70.07 44.79 -4.58
C SER A 256 -69.60 46.24 -4.74
N LEU A 257 -68.41 46.45 -5.31
CA LEU A 257 -68.23 47.20 -6.57
C LEU A 257 -66.73 47.42 -6.83
N ASN A 258 -66.36 47.14 -8.07
CA ASN A 258 -65.31 47.80 -8.85
C ASN A 258 -64.79 49.12 -8.25
N SER A 259 -63.54 49.13 -7.81
CA SER A 259 -62.62 50.27 -7.96
C SER A 259 -61.27 49.97 -7.28
N LEU A 260 -60.21 50.44 -7.94
CA LEU A 260 -58.82 50.59 -7.51
C LEU A 260 -57.81 49.54 -8.00
N PRO A 261 -56.60 50.00 -8.37
CA PRO A 261 -55.94 49.56 -9.59
C PRO A 261 -54.66 48.76 -9.34
N ASN A 262 -54.28 48.02 -10.37
CA ASN A 262 -52.97 47.43 -10.69
C ASN A 262 -51.82 47.78 -9.72
N LEU A 263 -51.43 46.81 -8.89
CA LEU A 263 -50.03 46.61 -8.55
C LEU A 263 -49.67 45.14 -8.76
N ALA A 264 -48.68 44.93 -9.62
CA ALA A 264 -48.21 43.64 -10.09
C ALA A 264 -47.62 42.79 -8.94
N LEU A 265 -48.12 41.57 -8.81
CA LEU A 265 -47.42 40.47 -8.14
C LEU A 265 -47.40 39.27 -9.09
N GLU A 266 -46.17 38.91 -9.40
CA GLU A 266 -45.68 37.94 -10.38
C GLU A 266 -46.27 36.54 -10.13
N GLN A 267 -46.90 35.99 -11.17
CA GLN A 267 -47.60 34.70 -11.15
C GLN A 267 -46.63 33.52 -11.33
N GLN A 268 -46.73 32.58 -10.39
CA GLN A 268 -46.27 31.19 -10.50
C GLN A 268 -46.99 30.47 -11.66
N PRO A 269 -46.31 29.65 -12.49
CA PRO A 269 -46.98 28.94 -13.57
C PRO A 269 -47.71 27.69 -13.05
N LYS A 270 -49.03 27.64 -13.32
CA LYS A 270 -49.90 26.45 -13.24
C LYS A 270 -49.42 25.39 -14.24
N ILE A 271 -49.21 24.14 -13.78
CA ILE A 271 -49.05 22.98 -14.66
C ILE A 271 -50.38 22.22 -14.71
N SER A 272 -50.95 22.07 -15.90
CA SER A 272 -52.16 21.29 -16.16
C SER A 272 -51.85 19.79 -16.32
N VAL A 273 -52.66 18.95 -15.68
CA VAL A 273 -52.65 17.49 -15.72
C VAL A 273 -53.37 16.98 -16.97
N PHE A 274 -52.78 16.05 -17.73
CA PHE A 274 -53.46 15.32 -18.80
C PHE A 274 -54.35 14.22 -18.18
N SER A 275 -55.66 14.28 -18.46
CA SER A 275 -56.60 13.20 -18.15
C SER A 275 -56.82 12.35 -19.40
N ALA A 276 -56.60 11.03 -19.30
CA ALA A 276 -57.02 10.07 -20.30
C ALA A 276 -58.30 9.39 -19.82
N THR A 277 -59.41 9.56 -20.53
CA THR A 277 -60.68 8.89 -20.22
C THR A 277 -60.85 7.71 -21.17
N LYS A 278 -61.06 6.51 -20.62
CA LYS A 278 -61.29 5.28 -21.36
C LYS A 278 -62.77 5.18 -21.73
N ILE A 279 -63.10 5.15 -23.01
CA ILE A 279 -64.43 4.79 -23.51
C ILE A 279 -64.22 3.74 -24.62
N GLY A 280 -64.58 2.48 -24.35
CA GLY A 280 -64.51 1.40 -25.34
C GLY A 280 -63.09 0.93 -25.73
N SER A 281 -63.00 0.13 -26.80
CA SER A 281 -61.84 -0.66 -27.21
C SER A 281 -60.85 0.03 -28.17
N GLU A 282 -60.96 1.34 -28.42
CA GLU A 282 -59.98 2.09 -29.23
C GLU A 282 -59.57 3.40 -28.55
N ILE A 283 -58.27 3.67 -28.54
CA ILE A 283 -57.68 4.94 -28.06
C ILE A 283 -57.39 5.80 -29.29
N SER A 284 -58.17 6.86 -29.50
CA SER A 284 -57.89 7.89 -30.50
C SER A 284 -57.23 9.10 -29.83
N ILE A 285 -56.12 9.58 -30.39
CA ILE A 285 -55.44 10.81 -29.98
C ILE A 285 -55.55 11.79 -31.14
N SER A 286 -56.38 12.83 -30.97
CA SER A 286 -56.52 13.95 -31.90
C SER A 286 -55.57 15.08 -31.50
N SER A 287 -54.76 15.56 -32.45
CA SER A 287 -53.91 16.74 -32.28
C SER A 287 -54.61 17.99 -32.85
N ALA A 288 -55.02 18.93 -31.99
CA ALA A 288 -55.44 20.26 -32.41
C ALA A 288 -54.25 21.23 -32.42
N ASN A 289 -54.07 21.92 -33.55
CA ASN A 289 -53.03 22.92 -33.79
C ASN A 289 -53.27 24.20 -32.96
N PHE A 290 -52.22 24.72 -32.33
CA PHE A 290 -52.21 26.07 -31.76
C PHE A 290 -50.96 26.83 -32.22
N GLN A 291 -51.17 28.02 -32.76
CA GLN A 291 -50.18 28.90 -33.38
C GLN A 291 -50.01 30.11 -32.47
N LEU A 292 -48.79 30.31 -31.93
CA LEU A 292 -48.49 31.40 -30.99
C LEU A 292 -48.07 32.68 -31.73
N PRO A 293 -48.46 33.87 -31.23
CA PRO A 293 -48.07 35.16 -31.82
C PRO A 293 -46.58 35.41 -31.66
N ALA A 294 -46.01 36.10 -32.66
CA ALA A 294 -44.71 36.73 -32.57
C ALA A 294 -44.76 37.86 -31.53
N ASP A 295 -43.70 38.00 -30.75
CA ASP A 295 -43.36 39.11 -29.82
C ASP A 295 -43.27 38.64 -28.36
N ILE A 296 -42.07 38.17 -27.99
CA ILE A 296 -41.39 38.23 -26.67
C ILE A 296 -40.17 37.31 -26.81
N TYR A 297 -39.05 37.82 -27.34
CA TYR A 297 -37.70 37.26 -27.14
C TYR A 297 -36.64 38.32 -27.47
N SER A 298 -36.46 39.28 -26.56
CA SER A 298 -35.26 40.10 -26.48
C SER A 298 -34.77 40.14 -25.03
N ASN A 299 -34.25 39.00 -24.55
CA ASN A 299 -33.16 38.90 -23.57
C ASN A 299 -33.09 37.47 -23.04
N ASN A 300 -32.33 36.62 -23.74
CA ASN A 300 -31.59 35.48 -23.16
C ASN A 300 -30.68 34.87 -24.24
N LYS A 301 -29.69 35.67 -24.65
CA LYS A 301 -28.56 35.21 -25.46
C LYS A 301 -27.60 34.52 -24.48
N ILE A 302 -27.72 33.21 -24.29
CA ILE A 302 -26.64 32.27 -23.86
C ILE A 302 -27.15 30.80 -23.79
N ILE A 303 -28.46 30.52 -23.69
CA ILE A 303 -28.97 29.14 -23.47
C ILE A 303 -29.56 28.46 -24.74
N SER A 304 -29.53 29.09 -25.92
CA SER A 304 -30.19 28.56 -27.13
C SER A 304 -29.28 27.91 -28.19
N LYS A 305 -27.99 27.65 -27.92
CA LYS A 305 -27.14 26.90 -28.88
C LYS A 305 -27.25 25.37 -28.76
N ASP A 306 -27.71 24.84 -27.62
CA ASP A 306 -27.69 23.38 -27.35
C ASP A 306 -29.02 22.64 -27.57
N LEU A 307 -30.06 23.31 -28.07
CA LEU A 307 -31.39 22.71 -28.29
C LEU A 307 -31.82 22.63 -29.75
N LYS A 308 -30.88 22.53 -30.70
CA LYS A 308 -31.19 21.90 -32.01
C LYS A 308 -31.11 20.38 -31.85
N LYS A 309 -32.25 19.75 -31.53
CA LYS A 309 -32.49 18.35 -31.87
C LYS A 309 -32.28 18.21 -33.38
N ARG A 310 -31.10 17.73 -33.79
CA ARG A 310 -30.86 17.28 -35.16
C ARG A 310 -31.77 16.08 -35.42
N SER A 311 -32.65 16.21 -36.40
CA SER A 311 -33.43 15.12 -36.99
C SER A 311 -32.50 13.95 -37.37
N PRO A 312 -32.93 12.68 -37.23
CA PRO A 312 -32.11 11.51 -37.59
C PRO A 312 -31.76 11.38 -39.08
N ASN A 313 -32.14 12.35 -39.93
CA ASN A 313 -32.16 12.22 -41.39
C ASN A 313 -31.27 13.21 -42.15
N GLU A 314 -30.20 13.76 -41.55
CA GLU A 314 -29.15 14.43 -42.34
C GLU A 314 -28.35 13.38 -43.16
N ARG A 315 -28.76 13.21 -44.43
CA ARG A 315 -28.00 12.48 -45.46
C ARG A 315 -26.57 13.02 -45.50
N ARG A 316 -25.58 12.13 -45.35
CA ARG A 316 -24.18 12.47 -45.62
C ARG A 316 -24.07 12.90 -47.08
N GLN A 317 -23.64 14.13 -47.34
CA GLN A 317 -23.26 14.56 -48.67
C GLN A 317 -22.15 13.64 -49.23
N PRO A 318 -22.12 13.40 -50.56
CA PRO A 318 -21.11 12.56 -51.18
C PRO A 318 -19.69 13.11 -50.94
N PHE A 319 -18.75 12.19 -50.75
CA PHE A 319 -17.35 12.46 -50.44
C PHE A 319 -16.71 13.30 -51.57
N LYS A 320 -16.25 14.51 -51.24
CA LYS A 320 -15.35 15.30 -52.11
C LYS A 320 -13.91 15.07 -51.64
N PRO A 321 -12.96 14.68 -52.51
CA PRO A 321 -11.58 14.42 -52.11
C PRO A 321 -10.84 15.75 -51.97
N THR A 322 -10.98 16.39 -50.82
CA THR A 322 -10.09 17.48 -50.36
C THR A 322 -9.07 16.86 -49.40
N PRO A 323 -7.82 17.35 -49.29
CA PRO A 323 -6.85 16.83 -48.31
C PRO A 323 -7.39 16.85 -46.87
N GLN A 324 -8.22 17.85 -46.52
CA GLN A 324 -8.96 17.91 -45.25
C GLN A 324 -10.08 16.85 -45.14
N GLY A 325 -10.72 16.49 -46.26
CA GLY A 325 -11.70 15.40 -46.36
C GLY A 325 -11.06 14.02 -46.19
N LEU A 326 -9.83 13.84 -46.67
CA LEU A 326 -9.07 12.60 -46.54
C LEU A 326 -8.51 12.44 -45.11
N ALA A 327 -7.98 13.52 -44.51
CA ALA A 327 -7.56 13.53 -43.11
C ALA A 327 -8.74 13.28 -42.15
N SER A 328 -9.91 13.87 -42.40
CA SER A 328 -11.13 13.63 -41.59
C SER A 328 -11.80 12.27 -41.85
N TRP A 329 -11.47 11.61 -42.95
CA TRP A 329 -11.83 10.22 -43.22
C TRP A 329 -10.87 9.24 -42.54
N PHE A 330 -9.57 9.56 -42.49
CA PHE A 330 -8.57 8.70 -41.86
C PHE A 330 -8.61 8.85 -40.33
N PHE A 331 -8.49 10.06 -39.78
CA PHE A 331 -8.37 10.30 -38.33
C PHE A 331 -9.72 10.46 -37.60
N PRO A 332 -9.81 10.05 -36.32
CA PRO A 332 -11.01 10.20 -35.52
C PRO A 332 -11.41 11.68 -35.39
N ARG A 333 -12.72 11.93 -35.39
CA ARG A 333 -13.24 13.28 -35.17
C ARG A 333 -13.10 13.65 -33.69
N LYS A 334 -12.43 14.77 -33.40
CA LYS A 334 -12.17 15.20 -32.01
C LYS A 334 -13.43 15.56 -31.21
N ASP A 335 -14.50 15.98 -31.89
CA ASP A 335 -15.77 16.43 -31.30
C ASP A 335 -16.77 15.28 -31.01
N ARG A 336 -16.39 14.02 -31.27
CA ARG A 336 -17.29 12.88 -31.06
C ARG A 336 -17.58 12.66 -29.57
N ARG A 337 -18.86 12.65 -29.21
CA ARG A 337 -19.33 12.21 -27.89
C ARG A 337 -19.23 10.70 -27.74
N GLU A 338 -18.74 10.26 -26.60
CA GLU A 338 -18.59 8.85 -26.28
C GLU A 338 -19.95 8.20 -25.95
N ASP A 339 -20.21 7.03 -26.52
CA ASP A 339 -21.40 6.25 -26.21
C ASP A 339 -21.15 5.35 -25.00
N ALA A 340 -21.88 5.59 -23.92
CA ALA A 340 -21.71 4.87 -22.65
C ALA A 340 -21.96 3.36 -22.77
N GLN A 341 -22.85 2.93 -23.66
CA GLN A 341 -23.11 1.49 -23.88
C GLN A 341 -21.89 0.82 -24.54
N THR A 342 -21.33 1.47 -25.56
CA THR A 342 -20.13 1.00 -26.24
C THR A 342 -18.93 0.93 -25.28
N LEU A 343 -18.70 1.95 -24.45
CA LEU A 343 -17.61 1.93 -23.47
C LEU A 343 -17.76 0.79 -22.46
N ARG A 344 -18.98 0.53 -21.98
CA ARG A 344 -19.27 -0.60 -21.09
C ARG A 344 -18.98 -1.95 -21.74
N MET A 345 -19.35 -2.12 -23.00
CA MET A 345 -19.00 -3.32 -23.75
C MET A 345 -17.48 -3.51 -23.87
N PHE A 346 -16.71 -2.44 -24.12
CA PHE A 346 -15.25 -2.52 -24.18
C PHE A 346 -14.57 -2.73 -22.81
N SER A 347 -15.26 -2.45 -21.70
CA SER A 347 -14.71 -2.72 -20.37
C SER A 347 -14.37 -4.20 -20.17
N THR A 348 -15.13 -5.12 -20.77
CA THR A 348 -14.87 -6.57 -20.60
C THR A 348 -13.57 -7.02 -21.26
N ILE A 349 -13.25 -6.46 -22.44
CA ILE A 349 -12.00 -6.76 -23.12
C ILE A 349 -10.82 -6.01 -22.50
N GLN A 350 -11.06 -4.80 -21.96
CA GLN A 350 -10.02 -4.08 -21.23
C GLN A 350 -9.54 -4.85 -20.00
N VAL A 351 -10.42 -5.48 -19.21
CA VAL A 351 -9.99 -6.34 -18.09
C VAL A 351 -9.04 -7.43 -18.58
N PHE A 352 -9.33 -8.03 -19.74
CA PHE A 352 -8.49 -9.06 -20.32
C PHE A 352 -7.13 -8.52 -20.79
N THR A 353 -7.09 -7.34 -21.41
CA THR A 353 -5.83 -6.72 -21.81
C THR A 353 -5.01 -6.21 -20.63
N ALA A 354 -5.64 -5.84 -19.52
CA ALA A 354 -4.95 -5.52 -18.27
C ALA A 354 -4.28 -6.76 -17.67
N CYS A 355 -4.95 -7.92 -17.71
CA CYS A 355 -4.30 -9.19 -17.36
C CYS A 355 -3.07 -9.44 -18.23
N PHE A 356 -3.23 -9.23 -19.54
CA PHE A 356 -2.17 -9.47 -20.51
C PHE A 356 -0.99 -8.51 -20.32
N ALA A 357 -1.25 -7.24 -20.02
CA ALA A 357 -0.23 -6.26 -19.64
C ALA A 357 0.46 -6.64 -18.32
N GLY A 358 -0.28 -7.10 -17.31
CA GLY A 358 0.29 -7.61 -16.06
C GLY A 358 1.17 -8.85 -16.26
N PHE A 359 0.77 -9.74 -17.17
CA PHE A 359 1.57 -10.90 -17.57
C PHE A 359 2.87 -10.48 -18.27
N ALA A 360 2.78 -9.58 -19.24
CA ALA A 360 3.93 -9.03 -19.94
C ALA A 360 4.90 -8.31 -19.00
N HIS A 361 4.35 -7.58 -18.03
CA HIS A 361 5.09 -6.88 -17.00
C HIS A 361 5.87 -7.85 -16.10
N GLY A 362 5.20 -8.88 -15.56
CA GLY A 362 5.85 -9.90 -14.74
C GLY A 362 6.95 -10.66 -15.48
N ALA A 363 6.76 -10.92 -16.78
CA ALA A 363 7.76 -11.57 -17.63
C ALA A 363 9.03 -10.72 -17.80
N ASN A 364 8.90 -9.40 -17.98
CA ASN A 364 10.05 -8.54 -18.21
C ASN A 364 10.73 -8.12 -16.88
N ASP A 365 9.96 -7.69 -15.89
CA ASP A 365 10.49 -6.89 -14.79
C ASP A 365 10.96 -7.71 -13.58
N VAL A 366 10.59 -9.01 -13.48
CA VAL A 366 11.17 -9.91 -12.47
C VAL A 366 12.69 -10.04 -12.62
N SER A 367 13.17 -9.98 -13.86
CA SER A 367 14.59 -10.10 -14.22
C SER A 367 15.44 -8.99 -13.58
N ASN A 368 14.88 -7.79 -13.45
CA ASN A 368 15.59 -6.62 -12.94
C ASN A 368 16.04 -6.78 -11.47
N SER A 369 15.29 -7.51 -10.63
CA SER A 369 15.76 -7.82 -9.26
C SER A 369 16.51 -9.14 -9.19
N ILE A 370 16.05 -10.13 -9.96
CA ILE A 370 16.50 -11.50 -9.78
C ILE A 370 17.84 -11.74 -10.48
N ALA A 371 18.15 -11.07 -11.58
CA ALA A 371 19.44 -11.25 -12.26
C ALA A 371 20.63 -10.93 -11.33
N PRO A 372 20.70 -9.77 -10.64
CA PRO A 372 21.78 -9.52 -9.68
C PRO A 372 21.81 -10.51 -8.51
N LEU A 373 20.64 -10.96 -8.03
CA LEU A 373 20.54 -11.91 -6.94
C LEU A 373 21.04 -13.31 -7.33
N VAL A 374 20.71 -13.76 -8.54
CA VAL A 374 21.19 -15.03 -9.12
C VAL A 374 22.69 -14.94 -9.37
N ALA A 375 23.20 -13.81 -9.85
CA ALA A 375 24.63 -13.58 -10.01
C ALA A 375 25.36 -13.69 -8.67
N LEU A 376 24.80 -13.07 -7.62
CA LEU A 376 25.34 -13.12 -6.27
C LEU A 376 25.37 -14.56 -5.74
N LEU A 377 24.28 -15.31 -5.89
CA LEU A 377 24.22 -16.69 -5.41
C LEU A 377 25.18 -17.60 -6.19
N SER A 378 25.25 -17.45 -7.51
CA SER A 378 26.16 -18.24 -8.36
C SER A 378 27.63 -18.05 -7.98
N VAL A 379 28.03 -16.82 -7.67
CA VAL A 379 29.41 -16.53 -7.21
C VAL A 379 29.64 -17.10 -5.81
N TRP A 380 28.65 -16.99 -4.92
CA TRP A 380 28.72 -17.49 -3.55
C TRP A 380 28.83 -19.03 -3.48
N THR A 381 28.04 -19.76 -4.28
CA THR A 381 28.00 -21.23 -4.22
C THR A 381 29.13 -21.87 -4.99
N ASN A 382 29.43 -21.36 -6.20
CA ASN A 382 30.32 -22.05 -7.13
C ASN A 382 31.73 -21.46 -7.12
N GLY A 383 31.94 -20.31 -6.48
CA GLY A 383 33.21 -19.56 -6.50
C GLY A 383 33.63 -19.06 -7.90
N SER A 384 32.82 -19.35 -8.92
CA SER A 384 33.07 -19.00 -10.32
C SER A 384 32.33 -17.73 -10.70
N VAL A 385 33.04 -16.89 -11.45
CA VAL A 385 32.52 -15.66 -12.04
C VAL A 385 31.74 -15.94 -13.33
N GLU A 386 31.86 -17.15 -13.88
CA GLU A 386 31.13 -17.57 -15.06
C GLU A 386 29.69 -17.97 -14.73
N GLN A 387 28.73 -17.23 -15.30
CA GLN A 387 27.31 -17.38 -15.00
C GLN A 387 26.62 -18.37 -15.97
N ARG A 388 27.15 -19.60 -16.08
CA ARG A 388 26.66 -20.60 -17.06
C ARG A 388 25.36 -21.30 -16.62
N GLU A 389 25.12 -21.40 -15.32
CA GLU A 389 23.95 -22.09 -14.77
C GLU A 389 22.65 -21.35 -15.00
N GLN A 390 21.57 -22.09 -15.22
CA GLN A 390 20.23 -21.52 -15.41
C GLN A 390 19.70 -20.92 -14.10
N THR A 391 18.85 -19.90 -14.22
CA THR A 391 18.21 -19.28 -13.06
C THR A 391 17.31 -20.27 -12.32
N PRO A 392 17.54 -20.53 -11.01
CA PRO A 392 16.66 -21.38 -10.20
C PRO A 392 15.24 -20.81 -10.09
N ILE A 393 14.23 -21.67 -10.23
CA ILE A 393 12.81 -21.26 -10.22
C ILE A 393 12.40 -20.66 -8.87
N TRP A 394 12.93 -21.19 -7.76
CA TRP A 394 12.60 -20.69 -6.43
C TRP A 394 13.03 -19.21 -6.24
N LEU A 395 14.12 -18.77 -6.90
CA LEU A 395 14.54 -17.36 -6.89
C LEU A 395 13.57 -16.48 -7.68
N LEU A 396 13.04 -16.97 -8.80
CA LEU A 396 11.98 -16.28 -9.54
C LEU A 396 10.72 -16.15 -8.68
N LEU A 397 10.30 -17.21 -7.99
CA LEU A 397 9.15 -17.20 -7.07
C LEU A 397 9.37 -16.23 -5.90
N PHE A 398 10.58 -16.17 -5.34
CA PHE A 398 10.95 -15.19 -4.33
C PHE A 398 10.82 -13.75 -4.86
N GLY A 399 11.32 -13.48 -6.07
CA GLY A 399 11.20 -12.19 -6.73
C GLY A 399 9.75 -11.77 -6.92
N VAL A 400 8.91 -12.69 -7.42
CA VAL A 400 7.47 -12.47 -7.58
C VAL A 400 6.81 -12.15 -6.25
N PHE A 401 7.10 -12.92 -5.20
CA PHE A 401 6.54 -12.66 -3.86
C PHE A 401 6.91 -11.26 -3.35
N ALA A 402 8.16 -10.83 -3.55
CA ALA A 402 8.61 -9.50 -3.17
C ALA A 402 7.95 -8.37 -4.01
N ILE A 403 7.83 -8.56 -5.32
CA ILE A 403 7.14 -7.62 -6.22
C ILE A 403 5.67 -7.48 -5.81
N CYS A 404 4.96 -8.60 -5.61
CA CYS A 404 3.57 -8.61 -5.16
C CYS A 404 3.43 -7.95 -3.78
N SER A 405 4.32 -8.25 -2.83
CA SER A 405 4.30 -7.59 -1.51
C SER A 405 4.47 -6.08 -1.63
N GLY A 406 5.40 -5.61 -2.48
CA GLY A 406 5.61 -4.19 -2.75
C GLY A 406 4.37 -3.51 -3.35
N LEU A 407 3.67 -4.18 -4.27
CA LEU A 407 2.40 -3.72 -4.84
C LEU A 407 1.35 -3.47 -3.75
N TRP A 408 1.10 -4.47 -2.91
CA TRP A 408 0.07 -4.38 -1.87
C TRP A 408 0.37 -3.32 -0.82
N LEU A 409 1.65 -3.10 -0.49
CA LEU A 409 2.06 -2.13 0.52
C LEU A 409 2.04 -0.68 0.00
N LEU A 410 2.60 -0.42 -1.19
CA LEU A 410 2.90 0.94 -1.66
C LEU A 410 2.37 1.25 -3.07
N GLY A 411 1.89 0.25 -3.83
CA GLY A 411 1.47 0.42 -5.22
C GLY A 411 0.30 1.38 -5.43
N HIS A 412 -0.56 1.57 -4.42
CA HIS A 412 -1.69 2.52 -4.50
C HIS A 412 -1.26 3.95 -4.82
N ARG A 413 -0.06 4.37 -4.37
CA ARG A 413 0.43 5.75 -4.55
C ARG A 413 0.75 6.09 -6.01
N VAL A 414 1.24 5.11 -6.78
CA VAL A 414 1.70 5.34 -8.16
C VAL A 414 0.57 5.06 -9.15
N ILE A 415 -0.25 4.01 -8.93
CA ILE A 415 -1.40 3.66 -9.79
C ILE A 415 -2.37 4.84 -9.95
N GLU A 416 -2.69 5.53 -8.85
CA GLU A 416 -3.62 6.66 -8.85
C GLU A 416 -3.08 7.84 -9.70
N THR A 417 -1.74 7.98 -9.78
CA THR A 417 -1.09 9.06 -10.53
C THR A 417 -1.02 8.76 -12.03
N VAL A 418 -0.72 7.52 -12.42
CA VAL A 418 -0.62 7.09 -13.83
C VAL A 418 -1.99 7.02 -14.51
N GLY A 419 -3.02 6.53 -13.79
CA GLY A 419 -4.34 6.28 -14.38
C GLY A 419 -5.20 7.51 -14.66
N GLN A 420 -4.99 8.62 -13.93
CA GLN A 420 -5.91 9.76 -13.97
C GLN A 420 -5.32 11.05 -14.54
N LYS A 421 -4.00 11.20 -14.61
CA LYS A 421 -3.38 12.52 -14.86
C LYS A 421 -2.79 12.72 -16.26
N MET A 422 -2.34 11.69 -16.97
CA MET A 422 -1.62 11.88 -18.25
C MET A 422 -2.55 12.14 -19.45
N SER A 423 -3.71 11.46 -19.48
CA SER A 423 -4.80 11.69 -20.44
C SER A 423 -6.06 10.99 -19.92
N HIS A 424 -7.24 11.49 -20.26
CA HIS A 424 -8.50 10.81 -19.91
C HIS A 424 -8.63 9.47 -20.67
N VAL A 425 -8.37 8.35 -19.98
CA VAL A 425 -8.43 7.01 -20.58
C VAL A 425 -9.84 6.43 -20.44
N ASN A 426 -10.50 6.20 -21.57
CA ASN A 426 -11.76 5.45 -21.65
C ASN A 426 -11.49 3.94 -21.92
N PRO A 427 -12.47 3.03 -21.73
CA PRO A 427 -12.22 1.60 -21.93
C PRO A 427 -11.74 1.18 -23.32
N CYS A 428 -12.16 1.86 -24.39
CA CYS A 428 -11.70 1.56 -25.75
C CYS A 428 -10.23 1.92 -25.93
N SER A 429 -9.83 3.12 -25.52
CA SER A 429 -8.45 3.57 -25.56
C SER A 429 -7.56 2.74 -24.63
N GLY A 430 -8.01 2.45 -23.41
CA GLY A 430 -7.34 1.61 -22.44
C GLY A 430 -7.02 0.21 -22.98
N PHE A 431 -8.00 -0.44 -23.62
CA PHE A 431 -7.80 -1.72 -24.33
C PHE A 431 -6.63 -1.65 -25.32
N THR A 432 -6.60 -0.63 -26.18
CA THR A 432 -5.57 -0.52 -27.22
C THR A 432 -4.20 -0.13 -26.67
N ILE A 433 -4.17 0.66 -25.61
CA ILE A 433 -2.95 1.08 -24.91
C ILE A 433 -2.30 -0.13 -24.23
N GLU A 434 -3.07 -0.85 -23.42
CA GLU A 434 -2.61 -2.05 -22.70
C GLU A 434 -2.13 -3.13 -23.67
N PHE A 435 -2.89 -3.38 -24.75
CA PHE A 435 -2.51 -4.37 -25.75
C PHE A 435 -1.19 -4.03 -26.45
N GLY A 436 -1.02 -2.80 -26.95
CA GLY A 436 0.20 -2.43 -27.68
C GLY A 436 1.45 -2.40 -26.80
N ALA A 437 1.30 -1.95 -25.56
CA ALA A 437 2.36 -2.02 -24.56
C ALA A 437 2.75 -3.48 -24.23
N ALA A 438 1.76 -4.36 -24.00
CA ALA A 438 1.99 -5.77 -23.70
C ALA A 438 2.64 -6.54 -24.85
N VAL A 439 2.17 -6.35 -26.09
CA VAL A 439 2.76 -6.97 -27.30
C VAL A 439 4.22 -6.58 -27.47
N THR A 440 4.53 -5.30 -27.26
CA THR A 440 5.90 -4.79 -27.40
C THR A 440 6.79 -5.36 -26.31
N ALA A 441 6.32 -5.35 -25.05
CA ALA A 441 7.07 -5.89 -23.92
C ALA A 441 7.33 -7.39 -24.00
N LEU A 442 6.35 -8.19 -24.42
CA LEU A 442 6.54 -9.63 -24.59
C LEU A 442 7.43 -9.99 -25.77
N THR A 443 7.30 -9.27 -26.89
CA THR A 443 8.20 -9.47 -28.03
C THR A 443 9.65 -9.20 -27.63
N ALA A 444 9.91 -8.09 -26.92
CA ALA A 444 11.25 -7.79 -26.40
C ALA A 444 11.74 -8.84 -25.39
N SER A 445 10.86 -9.26 -24.47
CA SER A 445 11.18 -10.30 -23.48
C SER A 445 11.58 -11.61 -24.15
N LYS A 446 10.94 -11.95 -25.29
CA LYS A 446 11.27 -13.13 -26.08
C LYS A 446 12.57 -13.02 -26.86
N LEU A 447 12.93 -11.81 -27.28
CA LEU A 447 14.23 -11.52 -27.87
C LEU A 447 15.35 -11.40 -26.82
N GLY A 448 15.02 -11.53 -25.53
CA GLY A 448 15.97 -11.35 -24.43
C GLY A 448 16.44 -9.91 -24.27
N LEU A 449 15.71 -8.94 -24.84
CA LEU A 449 16.05 -7.52 -24.80
C LEU A 449 15.39 -6.88 -23.57
N PRO A 450 16.18 -6.38 -22.59
CA PRO A 450 15.62 -5.72 -21.44
C PRO A 450 15.10 -4.33 -21.81
N ILE A 451 13.79 -4.17 -21.82
CA ILE A 451 13.15 -2.88 -22.11
C ILE A 451 12.48 -2.28 -20.87
N SER A 452 11.99 -1.06 -21.02
CA SER A 452 11.22 -0.35 -19.98
C SER A 452 9.73 -0.50 -20.26
N THR A 453 9.01 -1.27 -19.44
CA THR A 453 7.55 -1.44 -19.52
C THR A 453 6.81 -0.11 -19.32
N THR A 454 7.31 0.75 -18.41
CA THR A 454 6.83 2.12 -18.19
C THR A 454 6.85 2.93 -19.49
N HIS A 455 7.93 2.83 -20.28
CA HIS A 455 8.06 3.59 -21.53
C HIS A 455 7.11 3.07 -22.60
N CYS A 456 6.97 1.74 -22.71
CA CYS A 456 6.00 1.15 -23.63
C CYS A 456 4.59 1.66 -23.35
N LEU A 457 4.17 1.67 -22.08
CA LEU A 457 2.85 2.18 -21.74
C LEU A 457 2.71 3.67 -22.05
N VAL A 458 3.67 4.50 -21.62
CA VAL A 458 3.59 5.95 -21.85
C VAL A 458 3.59 6.26 -23.36
N GLY A 459 4.40 5.56 -24.15
CA GLY A 459 4.39 5.66 -25.61
C GLY A 459 3.02 5.33 -26.22
N SER A 460 2.41 4.23 -25.76
CA SER A 460 1.04 3.86 -26.13
C SER A 460 0.00 4.90 -25.72
N VAL A 461 0.07 5.45 -24.49
CA VAL A 461 -0.85 6.48 -23.98
C VAL A 461 -0.72 7.77 -24.80
N VAL A 462 0.50 8.21 -25.11
CA VAL A 462 0.75 9.45 -25.87
C VAL A 462 0.27 9.30 -27.31
N ALA A 463 0.57 8.18 -27.96
CA ALA A 463 0.16 7.93 -29.35
C ALA A 463 -1.37 7.85 -29.49
N VAL A 464 -2.04 7.06 -28.64
CA VAL A 464 -3.51 6.96 -28.65
C VAL A 464 -4.14 8.27 -28.19
N GLY A 465 -3.57 8.93 -27.17
CA GLY A 465 -4.02 10.22 -26.65
C GLY A 465 -3.97 11.35 -27.69
N SER A 466 -3.01 11.29 -28.61
CA SER A 466 -2.86 12.26 -29.71
C SER A 466 -3.88 12.07 -30.83
N ILE A 467 -4.38 10.83 -31.00
CA ILE A 467 -5.28 10.44 -32.11
C ILE A 467 -6.75 10.36 -31.66
N LYS A 468 -7.02 10.02 -30.39
CA LYS A 468 -8.38 9.80 -29.88
C LYS A 468 -9.25 11.05 -29.93
N SER A 469 -10.56 10.83 -29.88
CA SER A 469 -11.56 11.88 -29.70
C SER A 469 -11.60 12.34 -28.24
N GLY A 470 -11.87 13.63 -27.99
CA GLY A 470 -11.90 14.21 -26.64
C GLY A 470 -10.61 14.91 -26.22
N GLU A 471 -10.37 15.00 -24.91
CA GLU A 471 -9.18 15.64 -24.34
C GLU A 471 -7.91 14.89 -24.74
N GLY A 472 -6.90 15.66 -25.19
CA GLY A 472 -5.63 15.15 -25.69
C GLY A 472 -4.65 14.72 -24.59
N VAL A 473 -3.35 14.80 -24.91
CA VAL A 473 -2.26 14.53 -23.98
C VAL A 473 -1.87 15.81 -23.26
N ASP A 474 -1.69 15.74 -21.94
CA ASP A 474 -1.06 16.83 -21.18
C ASP A 474 0.47 16.77 -21.38
N TRP A 475 0.99 17.71 -22.17
CA TRP A 475 2.41 17.79 -22.51
C TRP A 475 3.31 18.17 -21.33
N HIS A 476 2.79 18.89 -20.33
CA HIS A 476 3.56 19.28 -19.15
C HIS A 476 3.82 18.06 -18.26
N ILE A 477 2.80 17.22 -18.07
CA ILE A 477 2.93 15.97 -17.31
C ILE A 477 3.87 15.00 -18.05
N PHE A 478 3.71 14.87 -19.36
CA PHE A 478 4.63 14.07 -20.19
C PHE A 478 6.08 14.54 -20.06
N ALA A 479 6.36 15.84 -20.18
CA ALA A 479 7.70 16.39 -20.02
C ALA A 479 8.29 16.10 -18.62
N SER A 480 7.46 16.17 -17.57
CA SER A 480 7.87 15.83 -16.20
C SER A 480 8.29 14.35 -16.07
N ILE A 481 7.55 13.45 -16.71
CA ILE A 481 7.86 12.02 -16.73
C ILE A 481 9.13 11.74 -17.54
N ALA A 482 9.26 12.32 -18.73
CA ALA A 482 10.46 12.19 -19.55
C ALA A 482 11.72 12.68 -18.83
N THR A 483 11.60 13.78 -18.08
CA THR A 483 12.68 14.31 -17.22
C THR A 483 13.05 13.31 -16.13
N SER A 484 12.07 12.64 -15.51
CA SER A 484 12.34 11.62 -14.49
C SER A 484 13.14 10.42 -15.06
N TRP A 485 12.93 10.07 -16.34
CA TRP A 485 13.66 9.00 -16.99
C TRP A 485 15.12 9.35 -17.24
N LEU A 486 15.40 10.60 -17.64
CA LEU A 486 16.75 11.13 -17.77
C LEU A 486 17.49 11.19 -16.43
N VAL A 487 16.79 11.55 -15.35
CA VAL A 487 17.38 11.65 -13.99
C VAL A 487 17.58 10.28 -13.34
N THR A 488 16.76 9.29 -13.68
CA THR A 488 16.80 7.96 -13.05
C THR A 488 18.15 7.27 -13.20
N LEU A 489 18.73 7.28 -14.40
CA LEU A 489 19.99 6.61 -14.69
C LEU A 489 21.17 7.22 -13.89
N PRO A 490 21.47 8.54 -13.95
CA PRO A 490 22.58 9.12 -13.22
C PRO A 490 22.40 9.04 -11.70
N VAL A 491 21.18 9.20 -11.18
CA VAL A 491 20.96 9.10 -9.73
C VAL A 491 21.17 7.67 -9.24
N SER A 492 20.61 6.67 -9.93
CA SER A 492 20.83 5.27 -9.55
C SER A 492 22.30 4.86 -9.68
N ALA A 493 23.00 5.35 -10.71
CA ALA A 493 24.44 5.17 -10.88
C ALA A 493 25.22 5.80 -9.73
N ALA A 494 24.92 7.03 -9.35
CA ALA A 494 25.61 7.73 -8.26
C ALA A 494 25.40 7.03 -6.91
N VAL A 495 24.18 6.57 -6.62
CA VAL A 495 23.89 5.83 -5.37
C VAL A 495 24.61 4.50 -5.35
N SER A 496 24.56 3.73 -6.45
CA SER A 496 25.28 2.44 -6.55
C SER A 496 26.80 2.63 -6.44
N ALA A 497 27.35 3.63 -7.12
CA ALA A 497 28.76 4.00 -7.02
C ALA A 497 29.16 4.37 -5.58
N GLY A 498 28.35 5.18 -4.90
CA GLY A 498 28.56 5.56 -3.50
C GLY A 498 28.54 4.34 -2.57
N LEU A 499 27.55 3.46 -2.73
CA LEU A 499 27.48 2.21 -1.96
C LEU A 499 28.70 1.31 -2.22
N MET A 500 29.10 1.16 -3.48
CA MET A 500 30.27 0.37 -3.84
C MET A 500 31.56 0.96 -3.27
N TYR A 501 31.74 2.28 -3.36
CA TYR A 501 32.89 2.97 -2.79
C TYR A 501 32.97 2.78 -1.26
N ILE A 502 31.84 2.88 -0.56
CA ILE A 502 31.75 2.61 0.87
C ILE A 502 32.15 1.16 1.16
N MET A 503 31.57 0.18 0.46
CA MET A 503 31.91 -1.23 0.67
C MET A 503 33.38 -1.52 0.36
N LYS A 504 33.93 -0.99 -0.73
CA LYS A 504 35.33 -1.15 -1.13
C LYS A 504 36.31 -0.51 -0.15
N THR A 505 36.03 0.70 0.34
CA THR A 505 36.89 1.36 1.34
C THR A 505 36.92 0.61 2.65
N LEU A 506 35.80 -0.01 3.01
CA LEU A 506 35.70 -0.79 4.21
C LEU A 506 36.27 -2.22 4.06
N ASP A 507 36.30 -2.77 2.84
CA ASP A 507 36.99 -4.02 2.49
C ASP A 507 38.53 -3.84 2.43
N ASN A 508 39.00 -2.78 1.78
CA ASN A 508 40.44 -2.42 1.76
C ASN A 508 41.00 -2.16 3.16
N LYS A 509 40.18 -1.62 4.06
CA LYS A 509 40.54 -1.44 5.48
C LYS A 509 40.66 -2.76 6.25
N HIS A 510 40.26 -3.91 5.71
CA HIS A 510 40.54 -5.21 6.33
C HIS A 510 41.96 -5.74 6.03
N SER A 511 42.72 -5.13 5.11
CA SER A 511 44.18 -5.37 4.95
C SER A 511 45.04 -4.55 5.93
N ILE A 512 44.45 -3.58 6.64
CA ILE A 512 45.04 -2.88 7.78
C ILE A 512 44.20 -3.23 9.01
N ARG A 513 44.64 -4.19 9.82
CA ARG A 513 43.97 -4.56 11.09
C ARG A 513 43.37 -3.33 11.78
N SER A 514 42.08 -3.41 12.11
CA SER A 514 41.28 -2.48 12.96
C SER A 514 40.39 -1.39 12.30
N PHE A 515 39.54 -1.76 11.34
CA PHE A 515 38.30 -1.00 11.10
C PHE A 515 37.09 -1.92 11.31
N GLY A 516 36.63 -2.00 12.57
CA GLY A 516 35.50 -2.85 12.95
C GLY A 516 34.22 -2.37 12.29
N TRP A 517 33.74 -3.15 11.31
CA TRP A 517 32.41 -2.95 10.73
C TRP A 517 31.31 -3.07 11.80
N PRO A 518 30.22 -2.28 11.70
CA PRO A 518 29.13 -2.27 12.66
C PRO A 518 28.36 -3.59 12.63
N SER A 519 28.21 -4.19 13.79
CA SER A 519 27.52 -5.46 14.02
C SER A 519 26.01 -5.34 13.83
N PHE A 520 25.54 -5.26 12.58
CA PHE A 520 24.10 -5.33 12.26
C PHE A 520 23.60 -6.79 12.06
N LEU A 521 24.46 -7.79 12.26
CA LEU A 521 24.13 -9.22 12.11
C LEU A 521 24.47 -10.09 13.34
N ALA A 522 24.73 -9.50 14.52
CA ALA A 522 25.04 -10.25 15.74
C ALA A 522 23.79 -10.48 16.62
N PHE A 523 22.77 -11.16 16.07
CA PHE A 523 21.67 -11.77 16.83
C PHE A 523 21.75 -13.32 16.83
N LEU A 524 22.94 -13.88 16.57
CA LEU A 524 23.24 -15.28 16.83
C LEU A 524 24.37 -15.37 17.87
N PRO A 525 24.29 -16.31 18.83
CA PRO A 525 25.30 -16.45 19.88
C PRO A 525 26.57 -17.05 19.30
N THR A 526 27.66 -16.27 19.22
CA THR A 526 28.99 -16.81 18.97
C THR A 526 29.61 -17.26 20.29
N ALA A 527 29.87 -18.56 20.39
CA ALA A 527 30.69 -19.16 21.41
C ALA A 527 32.13 -18.60 21.33
N THR A 528 32.66 -18.23 22.49
CA THR A 528 34.09 -18.01 22.75
C THR A 528 34.89 -19.26 22.36
N LEU A 529 35.73 -19.17 21.34
CA LEU A 529 36.87 -20.07 21.16
C LEU A 529 38.07 -19.43 21.85
N CYS A 530 38.60 -20.14 22.84
CA CYS A 530 39.84 -19.79 23.53
C CYS A 530 41.01 -19.78 22.54
N ASP A 531 41.88 -18.80 22.75
CA ASP A 531 43.20 -18.70 22.14
C ASP A 531 44.09 -19.85 22.66
N GLY A 532 44.70 -20.58 21.73
CA GLY A 532 45.62 -21.67 22.00
C GLY A 532 46.84 -21.51 21.10
N ARG A 533 47.70 -20.54 21.41
CA ARG A 533 49.08 -20.55 20.90
C ARG A 533 49.89 -21.62 21.64
N SER A 534 50.33 -22.63 20.92
CA SER A 534 51.68 -23.18 21.08
C SER A 534 52.05 -24.10 19.91
N SER A 535 53.06 -23.66 19.14
CA SER A 535 54.16 -24.46 18.59
C SER A 535 53.87 -25.84 17.97
N CYS A 536 54.11 -26.01 16.66
CA CYS A 536 55.11 -26.95 16.14
C CYS A 536 55.17 -26.98 14.59
N ARG A 537 56.37 -27.25 14.09
CA ARG A 537 56.78 -27.41 12.69
C ARG A 537 56.31 -28.75 12.07
N THR A 538 56.53 -28.82 10.75
CA THR A 538 56.93 -29.98 9.91
C THR A 538 55.87 -30.92 9.28
N SER A 539 55.93 -30.98 7.93
CA SER A 539 56.07 -32.18 7.08
C SER A 539 54.89 -33.07 6.66
N TYR A 540 54.76 -33.19 5.32
CA TYR A 540 54.45 -34.37 4.47
C TYR A 540 53.12 -35.18 4.54
N LEU A 541 52.59 -35.44 3.33
CA LEU A 541 51.95 -36.66 2.78
C LEU A 541 50.48 -37.07 3.07
N SER A 542 49.76 -37.24 1.94
CA SER A 542 48.84 -38.31 1.48
C SER A 542 47.58 -38.76 2.24
N GLU A 543 46.49 -38.84 1.44
CA GLU A 543 45.41 -39.87 1.37
C GLU A 543 44.42 -40.10 2.55
N ALA A 544 43.12 -39.80 2.26
CA ALA A 544 41.81 -40.40 2.61
C ALA A 544 41.56 -41.21 3.93
N PRO A 545 40.32 -41.47 4.43
CA PRO A 545 38.97 -41.27 3.89
C PRO A 545 37.94 -40.66 4.89
N ALA A 546 36.66 -40.67 4.50
CA ALA A 546 35.50 -40.20 5.26
C ALA A 546 35.34 -40.80 6.67
N CYS A 547 34.92 -39.96 7.63
CA CYS A 547 34.21 -40.41 8.83
C CYS A 547 33.13 -39.38 9.21
N SER A 548 31.89 -39.86 9.16
CA SER A 548 30.72 -39.28 9.77
C SER A 548 30.87 -39.28 11.29
N GLU A 549 30.69 -38.14 11.95
CA GLU A 549 30.09 -38.12 13.27
C GLU A 549 29.48 -36.74 13.58
N SER A 550 28.17 -36.78 13.78
CA SER A 550 27.27 -35.67 14.05
C SER A 550 27.38 -35.21 15.52
N ARG A 551 27.59 -33.92 15.74
CA ARG A 551 27.09 -33.20 16.94
C ARG A 551 26.50 -31.84 16.54
N PRO A 552 25.28 -31.49 17.02
CA PRO A 552 24.55 -30.33 16.54
C PRO A 552 24.98 -29.06 17.27
N CYS A 553 25.54 -28.10 16.54
CA CYS A 553 25.81 -26.76 17.05
C CYS A 553 24.56 -25.87 16.92
N LEU A 554 24.13 -25.32 18.06
CA LEU A 554 22.95 -24.48 18.26
C LEU A 554 23.16 -23.07 17.65
N GLY A 555 23.28 -23.00 16.31
CA GLY A 555 23.63 -21.78 15.57
C GLY A 555 22.88 -21.65 14.24
N SER A 556 21.62 -22.09 14.20
CA SER A 556 20.82 -22.13 12.99
C SER A 556 19.47 -21.43 13.20
N LEU A 557 19.43 -20.12 12.94
CA LEU A 557 18.17 -19.39 12.72
C LEU A 557 18.13 -18.67 11.36
N ALA A 558 19.00 -19.10 10.45
CA ALA A 558 18.73 -19.17 9.02
C ALA A 558 19.09 -20.60 8.58
N VAL A 559 18.20 -21.55 8.93
CA VAL A 559 18.27 -22.92 8.39
C VAL A 559 17.73 -22.82 6.96
N PRO A 560 18.33 -23.48 5.95
CA PRO A 560 17.69 -23.64 4.65
C PRO A 560 16.26 -24.13 4.86
N MET A 561 15.29 -23.47 4.22
CA MET A 561 13.89 -23.89 4.32
C MET A 561 13.71 -25.18 3.54
N ASP A 562 13.75 -26.32 4.24
CA ASP A 562 13.26 -27.59 3.71
C ASP A 562 11.74 -27.51 3.46
N ASP A 563 11.23 -28.30 2.51
CA ASP A 563 9.82 -28.34 2.06
C ASP A 563 8.80 -28.44 3.22
N HIS A 564 9.15 -29.12 4.31
CA HIS A 564 8.30 -29.26 5.50
C HIS A 564 8.15 -27.97 6.33
N ARG A 565 9.14 -27.06 6.30
CA ARG A 565 9.12 -25.80 7.06
C ARG A 565 8.37 -24.68 6.32
N MET A 566 8.31 -24.78 4.99
CA MET A 566 7.44 -23.93 4.16
C MET A 566 5.97 -24.21 4.49
N GLY A 567 5.60 -25.49 4.69
CA GLY A 567 4.28 -25.87 5.18
C GLY A 567 3.91 -25.16 6.50
N LEU A 568 4.80 -25.20 7.50
CA LEU A 568 4.58 -24.51 8.79
C LEU A 568 4.46 -22.99 8.65
N SER A 569 5.25 -22.38 7.76
CA SER A 569 5.22 -20.93 7.54
C SER A 569 3.95 -20.49 6.79
N VAL A 570 3.50 -21.29 5.82
CA VAL A 570 2.22 -21.10 5.12
C VAL A 570 1.06 -21.30 6.09
N LEU A 571 1.08 -22.36 6.91
CA LEU A 571 0.07 -22.60 7.94
C LEU A 571 0.01 -21.45 8.95
N TYR A 572 1.16 -20.96 9.41
CA TYR A 572 1.22 -19.80 10.31
C TYR A 572 0.74 -18.52 9.62
N PHE A 573 1.06 -18.29 8.34
CA PHE A 573 0.57 -17.15 7.59
C PHE A 573 -0.94 -17.21 7.35
N CYS A 574 -1.49 -18.39 7.04
CA CYS A 574 -2.93 -18.64 6.96
C CYS A 574 -3.60 -18.39 8.31
N TRP A 575 -3.03 -18.89 9.42
CA TRP A 575 -3.48 -18.57 10.78
C TRP A 575 -3.41 -17.07 11.06
N PHE A 576 -2.31 -16.41 10.72
CA PHE A 576 -2.12 -14.98 10.94
C PHE A 576 -3.16 -14.16 10.18
N CYS A 577 -3.46 -14.51 8.92
CA CYS A 577 -4.49 -13.87 8.11
C CYS A 577 -5.90 -14.12 8.67
N TYR A 578 -6.20 -15.37 9.05
CA TYR A 578 -7.48 -15.74 9.67
C TYR A 578 -7.71 -15.01 10.99
N ASP A 579 -6.66 -14.95 11.82
CA ASP A 579 -6.69 -14.46 13.18
C ASP A 579 -6.34 -12.97 13.31
N PHE A 580 -6.16 -12.27 12.18
CA PHE A 580 -5.69 -10.88 12.13
C PHE A 580 -6.53 -9.91 12.97
N SER A 581 -7.83 -10.21 13.12
CA SER A 581 -8.77 -9.36 13.87
C SER A 581 -8.79 -9.64 15.38
N SER A 582 -8.16 -10.72 15.85
CA SER A 582 -8.24 -11.12 17.26
C SER A 582 -7.74 -10.07 18.26
N PRO A 583 -6.66 -9.30 18.02
CA PRO A 583 -6.27 -8.23 18.94
C PRO A 583 -7.32 -7.11 19.13
N ARG A 584 -8.34 -7.05 18.27
CA ARG A 584 -9.50 -6.14 18.39
C ARG A 584 -10.69 -6.76 19.13
N LYS A 585 -10.74 -8.09 19.26
CA LYS A 585 -11.78 -8.87 19.92
C LYS A 585 -11.32 -9.47 21.25
N GLY A 586 -10.25 -8.91 21.84
CA GLY A 586 -9.63 -9.40 23.08
C GLY A 586 -8.20 -9.92 22.88
N SER A 587 -7.63 -10.47 23.95
CA SER A 587 -6.29 -11.08 23.96
C SER A 587 -6.39 -12.52 24.48
N ARG A 588 -5.36 -13.33 24.23
CA ARG A 588 -5.24 -14.71 24.71
C ARG A 588 -4.12 -14.80 25.75
N PRO A 589 -4.33 -14.33 27.00
CA PRO A 589 -3.31 -14.38 28.02
C PRO A 589 -2.97 -15.84 28.34
N VAL A 590 -1.68 -16.13 28.39
CA VAL A 590 -1.14 -17.45 28.62
C VAL A 590 -0.40 -17.44 29.95
N GLN A 591 -0.96 -18.13 30.96
CA GLN A 591 -0.51 -17.99 32.35
C GLN A 591 0.95 -18.40 32.57
N TRP A 592 1.43 -19.44 31.89
CA TRP A 592 2.84 -19.86 32.01
C TRP A 592 3.81 -18.78 31.52
N ILE A 593 3.48 -18.07 30.44
CA ILE A 593 4.28 -16.96 29.90
C ILE A 593 4.28 -15.77 30.86
N ARG A 594 3.13 -15.44 31.47
CA ARG A 594 3.03 -14.36 32.48
C ARG A 594 3.79 -14.68 33.77
N ASN A 595 3.99 -15.96 34.08
CA ASN A 595 4.68 -16.46 35.28
C ASN A 595 6.16 -16.78 35.08
N LEU A 596 6.75 -16.50 33.91
CA LEU A 596 8.17 -16.77 33.66
C LEU A 596 9.08 -16.10 34.69
N ARG A 597 10.11 -16.84 35.14
CA ARG A 597 11.07 -16.40 36.17
C ARG A 597 11.77 -15.09 35.79
N MET A 598 11.97 -14.84 34.50
CA MET A 598 12.57 -13.60 33.99
C MET A 598 11.83 -12.35 34.47
N TRP A 599 10.49 -12.38 34.59
CA TRP A 599 9.73 -11.20 35.02
C TRP A 599 10.00 -10.82 36.47
N ARG A 600 10.28 -11.82 37.32
CA ARG A 600 10.72 -11.58 38.71
C ARG A 600 12.12 -10.99 38.75
N MET A 601 13.03 -11.50 37.93
CA MET A 601 14.39 -10.93 37.81
C MET A 601 14.37 -9.46 37.36
N VAL A 602 13.50 -9.11 36.40
CA VAL A 602 13.35 -7.72 35.95
C VAL A 602 12.72 -6.85 37.04
N ALA A 603 11.73 -7.37 37.78
CA ALA A 603 11.13 -6.65 38.90
C ALA A 603 12.11 -6.42 40.06
N GLU A 604 13.00 -7.38 40.33
CA GLU A 604 14.09 -7.29 41.32
C GLU A 604 15.19 -6.31 40.89
N TYR A 605 15.44 -6.21 39.59
CA TYR A 605 16.40 -5.26 39.02
C TYR A 605 15.96 -3.81 39.23
N PHE A 606 14.67 -3.48 39.03
CA PHE A 606 14.09 -2.12 39.21
C PHE A 606 13.41 -1.89 40.58
N PRO A 607 13.82 -2.62 41.62
CA PRO A 607 13.00 -2.98 42.80
C PRO A 607 11.54 -2.49 42.75
N VAL A 608 10.72 -3.12 41.92
CA VAL A 608 9.33 -2.69 41.68
C VAL A 608 8.44 -3.08 42.86
N GLU A 609 7.86 -2.10 43.55
CA GLU A 609 6.95 -2.30 44.68
C GLU A 609 5.53 -1.94 44.28
N THR A 610 4.54 -2.81 44.54
CA THR A 610 3.12 -2.49 44.28
C THR A 610 2.41 -2.21 45.60
N VAL A 611 1.82 -1.02 45.73
CA VAL A 611 1.09 -0.56 46.92
C VAL A 611 -0.42 -0.69 46.67
N LYS A 612 -1.11 -1.49 47.49
CA LYS A 612 -2.58 -1.63 47.50
C LYS A 612 -3.19 -0.55 48.40
N THR A 613 -3.97 0.38 47.84
CA THR A 613 -4.65 1.43 48.63
C THR A 613 -6.12 1.12 48.95
N ALA A 614 -6.77 0.29 48.13
CA ALA A 614 -8.16 -0.11 48.29
C ALA A 614 -8.39 -1.52 47.75
N GLU A 615 -9.51 -2.13 48.10
CA GLU A 615 -9.95 -3.39 47.51
C GLU A 615 -10.68 -3.15 46.18
N LEU A 616 -10.48 -4.04 45.22
CA LEU A 616 -11.13 -3.98 43.92
C LEU A 616 -12.09 -5.17 43.82
N PRO A 617 -13.41 -4.96 43.96
CA PRO A 617 -14.36 -6.05 43.88
C PRO A 617 -14.45 -6.60 42.45
N THR A 618 -14.69 -7.90 42.31
CA THR A 618 -14.71 -8.59 41.01
C THR A 618 -16.03 -8.44 40.26
N ASP A 619 -17.06 -7.82 40.85
CA ASP A 619 -18.38 -7.57 40.26
C ASP A 619 -18.39 -6.37 39.28
N ARG A 620 -17.21 -5.84 38.93
CA ARG A 620 -17.05 -4.63 38.10
C ARG A 620 -15.92 -4.77 37.10
N ASN A 621 -16.02 -3.98 36.03
CA ASN A 621 -14.95 -3.80 35.05
C ASN A 621 -14.19 -2.51 35.34
N TYR A 622 -12.89 -2.47 35.08
CA TYR A 622 -12.02 -1.35 35.43
C TYR A 622 -11.23 -0.81 34.24
N ILE A 623 -10.98 0.49 34.23
CA ILE A 623 -9.93 1.09 33.41
C ILE A 623 -8.83 1.57 34.35
N PHE A 624 -7.63 1.03 34.20
CA PHE A 624 -6.43 1.49 34.90
C PHE A 624 -5.70 2.50 34.03
N ALA A 625 -5.62 3.75 34.46
CA ALA A 625 -4.86 4.78 33.76
C ALA A 625 -3.53 5.03 34.48
N ALA A 626 -2.43 4.85 33.74
CA ALA A 626 -1.06 4.91 34.24
C ALA A 626 -0.41 6.29 34.03
N HIS A 627 0.06 6.93 35.11
CA HIS A 627 0.66 8.29 35.12
C HIS A 627 1.64 8.53 36.29
N PRO A 628 2.76 9.24 36.11
CA PRO A 628 3.42 9.44 34.83
C PRO A 628 3.88 8.10 34.26
N HIS A 629 4.25 8.05 32.98
CA HIS A 629 4.92 6.86 32.45
C HIS A 629 6.32 7.19 31.92
N GLY A 630 7.28 6.35 32.28
CA GLY A 630 8.62 6.39 31.70
C GLY A 630 8.63 5.98 30.22
N VAL A 631 9.79 6.18 29.58
CA VAL A 631 10.03 5.92 28.14
C VAL A 631 9.57 4.53 27.68
N PHE A 632 9.77 3.50 28.52
CA PHE A 632 9.48 2.12 28.16
C PHE A 632 8.19 1.56 28.78
N GLY A 633 7.51 2.29 29.68
CA GLY A 633 6.32 1.77 30.37
C GLY A 633 6.55 0.44 31.10
N ILE A 634 7.80 0.16 31.52
CA ILE A 634 8.23 -1.13 32.10
C ILE A 634 7.36 -1.50 33.30
N SER A 635 7.01 -0.52 34.14
CA SER A 635 6.17 -0.77 35.31
C SER A 635 4.75 -1.20 34.93
N SER A 636 4.13 -0.57 33.92
CA SER A 636 2.81 -1.00 33.43
C SER A 636 2.87 -2.40 32.82
N ALA A 637 3.92 -2.69 32.06
CA ALA A 637 4.11 -4.00 31.44
C ALA A 637 4.32 -5.10 32.49
N LEU A 638 5.16 -4.85 33.50
CA LEU A 638 5.42 -5.80 34.58
C LEU A 638 4.22 -5.99 35.49
N THR A 639 3.52 -4.90 35.85
CA THR A 639 2.40 -4.94 36.80
C THR A 639 1.12 -5.50 36.18
N PHE A 640 0.75 -5.04 34.98
CA PHE A 640 -0.53 -5.39 34.37
C PHE A 640 -0.41 -6.49 33.30
N GLY A 641 0.74 -6.61 32.65
CA GLY A 641 1.00 -7.60 31.59
C GLY A 641 1.67 -8.90 32.06
N THR A 642 2.41 -8.86 33.17
CA THR A 642 3.10 -10.05 33.73
C THR A 642 2.68 -10.29 35.18
N ASN A 643 3.20 -11.34 35.80
CA ASN A 643 3.08 -11.58 37.24
C ASN A 643 4.38 -11.28 38.01
N GLY A 644 5.26 -10.45 37.43
CA GLY A 644 6.54 -10.06 38.04
C GLY A 644 6.39 -9.31 39.36
N THR A 645 5.41 -8.40 39.48
CA THR A 645 5.17 -7.58 40.67
C THR A 645 4.15 -8.17 41.65
N ARG A 646 3.75 -9.45 41.44
CA ARG A 646 2.75 -10.17 42.23
C ARG A 646 1.36 -9.49 42.28
N PHE A 647 1.02 -8.66 41.29
CA PHE A 647 -0.28 -7.98 41.20
C PHE A 647 -1.48 -8.94 41.37
N GLN A 648 -1.45 -10.11 40.73
CA GLN A 648 -2.51 -11.11 40.82
C GLN A 648 -2.69 -11.70 42.24
N GLN A 649 -1.65 -11.64 43.09
CA GLN A 649 -1.75 -12.04 44.49
C GLN A 649 -2.38 -10.94 45.36
N LEU A 650 -2.15 -9.66 45.01
CA LEU A 650 -2.73 -8.50 45.71
C LEU A 650 -4.22 -8.29 45.36
N PHE A 651 -4.59 -8.60 44.12
CA PHE A 651 -5.94 -8.47 43.58
C PHE A 651 -6.42 -9.78 42.94
N PRO A 652 -6.81 -10.78 43.74
CA PRO A 652 -7.31 -12.04 43.20
C PRO A 652 -8.59 -11.81 42.39
N GLY A 653 -8.67 -12.45 41.22
CA GLY A 653 -9.84 -12.38 40.33
C GLY A 653 -9.83 -11.24 39.31
N ILE A 654 -8.94 -10.25 39.42
CA ILE A 654 -8.85 -9.15 38.44
C ILE A 654 -8.06 -9.60 37.20
N LYS A 655 -8.71 -9.56 36.03
CA LYS A 655 -8.15 -9.96 34.72
C LYS A 655 -7.56 -8.76 33.99
N CYS A 656 -6.29 -8.46 34.25
CA CYS A 656 -5.58 -7.33 33.61
C CYS A 656 -5.16 -7.59 32.16
N ARG A 657 -5.46 -6.62 31.30
CA ARG A 657 -5.02 -6.51 29.90
C ARG A 657 -4.41 -5.14 29.66
N VAL A 658 -3.29 -5.06 28.95
CA VAL A 658 -2.60 -3.78 28.68
C VAL A 658 -2.85 -3.34 27.25
N ALA A 659 -3.19 -2.07 27.05
CA ALA A 659 -3.37 -1.49 25.73
C ALA A 659 -2.04 -0.98 25.16
N THR A 660 -1.71 -1.39 23.93
CA THR A 660 -0.56 -0.88 23.16
C THR A 660 -1.00 -0.31 21.81
N LEU A 661 -0.12 0.50 21.19
CA LEU A 661 -0.26 0.93 19.80
C LEU A 661 -0.51 -0.27 18.88
N SER A 662 -1.53 -0.16 18.02
CA SER A 662 -1.94 -1.23 17.09
C SER A 662 -0.83 -1.74 16.18
N MET A 663 0.16 -0.90 15.87
CA MET A 663 1.32 -1.29 15.05
C MET A 663 2.16 -2.40 15.69
N ASN A 664 2.26 -2.45 17.02
CA ASN A 664 2.98 -3.51 17.73
C ASN A 664 2.34 -4.89 17.55
N LEU A 665 1.05 -4.94 17.18
CA LEU A 665 0.27 -6.15 16.96
C LEU A 665 0.17 -6.53 15.48
N ALA A 666 0.82 -5.76 14.57
CA ALA A 666 0.87 -6.05 13.14
C ALA A 666 2.06 -6.93 12.73
N ILE A 667 3.05 -7.11 13.60
CA ILE A 667 4.28 -7.86 13.33
C ILE A 667 4.09 -9.34 13.71
N PRO A 668 4.28 -10.30 12.79
CA PRO A 668 4.16 -11.73 13.09
C PRO A 668 5.12 -12.18 14.20
N PHE A 669 4.75 -13.23 14.95
CA PHE A 669 5.40 -13.75 16.18
C PHE A 669 5.43 -12.78 17.36
N ARG A 670 5.83 -11.51 17.16
CA ARG A 670 5.73 -10.45 18.16
C ARG A 670 4.28 -10.26 18.62
N ARG A 671 3.34 -10.32 17.69
CA ARG A 671 1.90 -10.32 17.96
C ARG A 671 1.50 -11.43 18.93
N GLU A 672 1.91 -12.67 18.67
CA GLU A 672 1.54 -13.83 19.50
C GLU A 672 2.12 -13.71 20.90
N PHE A 673 3.39 -13.28 21.00
CA PHE A 673 4.03 -13.02 22.29
C PHE A 673 3.29 -11.95 23.11
N LEU A 674 2.94 -10.82 22.48
CA LEU A 674 2.19 -9.75 23.14
C LEU A 674 0.77 -10.20 23.52
N MET A 675 0.08 -10.92 22.63
CA MET A 675 -1.24 -11.46 22.94
C MET A 675 -1.19 -12.47 24.08
N ALA A 676 -0.15 -13.29 24.16
CA ALA A 676 0.12 -14.22 25.26
C ALA A 676 0.37 -13.51 26.59
N LEU A 677 0.91 -12.29 26.58
CA LEU A 677 1.04 -11.44 27.75
C LEU A 677 -0.26 -10.72 28.17
N GLY A 678 -1.37 -10.91 27.46
CA GLY A 678 -2.60 -10.18 27.78
C GLY A 678 -2.76 -8.84 27.06
N VAL A 679 -1.86 -8.51 26.11
CA VAL A 679 -1.82 -7.19 25.47
C VAL A 679 -2.86 -7.07 24.35
N ILE A 680 -3.56 -5.94 24.32
CA ILE A 680 -4.63 -5.60 23.35
C ILE A 680 -4.30 -4.30 22.60
N SER A 681 -5.03 -4.05 21.51
CA SER A 681 -4.95 -2.78 20.78
C SER A 681 -5.54 -1.63 21.60
N SER A 682 -4.91 -0.45 21.57
CA SER A 682 -5.43 0.79 22.16
C SER A 682 -6.62 1.41 21.41
N SER A 683 -7.21 0.71 20.44
CA SER A 683 -8.39 1.17 19.72
C SER A 683 -9.64 1.16 20.60
N ALA A 684 -10.52 2.15 20.42
CA ALA A 684 -11.78 2.24 21.16
C ALA A 684 -12.66 0.98 20.99
N THR A 685 -12.59 0.31 19.83
CA THR A 685 -13.26 -0.96 19.58
C THR A 685 -12.76 -2.10 20.46
N SER A 686 -11.42 -2.21 20.66
CA SER A 686 -10.83 -3.28 21.46
C SER A 686 -11.07 -3.06 22.96
N ILE A 687 -10.87 -1.81 23.42
CA ILE A 687 -11.16 -1.41 24.80
C ILE A 687 -12.65 -1.62 25.09
N GLY A 688 -13.54 -1.13 24.22
CA GLY A 688 -14.98 -1.29 24.37
C GLY A 688 -15.44 -2.75 24.40
N HIS A 689 -14.78 -3.62 23.63
CA HIS A 689 -15.08 -5.06 23.67
C HIS A 689 -14.76 -5.67 25.05
N VAL A 690 -13.57 -5.40 25.61
CA VAL A 690 -13.19 -5.92 26.94
C VAL A 690 -14.10 -5.38 28.03
N LEU A 691 -14.48 -4.11 27.97
CA LEU A 691 -15.37 -3.49 28.96
C LEU A 691 -16.84 -3.93 28.81
N SER A 692 -17.23 -4.45 27.64
CA SER A 692 -18.57 -5.01 27.40
C SER A 692 -18.76 -6.43 27.90
N LEU A 693 -17.67 -7.12 28.28
CA LEU A 693 -17.75 -8.46 28.85
C LEU A 693 -18.48 -8.47 30.20
N PRO A 694 -19.08 -9.61 30.60
CA PRO A 694 -19.67 -9.76 31.92
C PRO A 694 -18.73 -9.27 33.03
N PRO A 695 -19.26 -8.60 34.06
CA PRO A 695 -18.44 -7.95 35.08
C PRO A 695 -17.84 -8.99 36.04
N GLU A 696 -16.74 -9.59 35.59
CA GLU A 696 -15.93 -10.59 36.30
C GLU A 696 -14.50 -10.07 36.55
N GLY A 697 -14.37 -8.79 36.92
CA GLY A 697 -13.07 -8.17 37.17
C GLY A 697 -12.25 -7.90 35.91
N ASN A 698 -12.89 -7.71 34.74
CA ASN A 698 -12.15 -7.39 33.52
C ASN A 698 -11.56 -5.99 33.61
N SER A 699 -10.27 -5.84 33.32
CA SER A 699 -9.62 -4.55 33.35
C SER A 699 -8.74 -4.26 32.15
N VAL A 700 -8.64 -2.96 31.81
CA VAL A 700 -7.79 -2.46 30.75
C VAL A 700 -6.84 -1.40 31.29
N GLY A 701 -5.54 -1.68 31.23
CA GLY A 701 -4.46 -0.73 31.49
C GLY A 701 -4.21 0.14 30.26
N ILE A 702 -4.31 1.44 30.42
CA ILE A 702 -4.05 2.45 29.39
C ILE A 702 -3.02 3.47 29.88
N VAL A 703 -2.39 4.13 28.92
CA VAL A 703 -1.42 5.18 29.15
C VAL A 703 -1.91 6.44 28.41
N PRO A 704 -2.74 7.30 29.05
CA PRO A 704 -3.40 8.40 28.35
C PRO A 704 -2.45 9.48 27.81
N GLY A 705 -1.30 9.69 28.47
CA GLY A 705 -0.27 10.64 28.05
C GLY A 705 0.42 10.25 26.73
N GLY A 706 0.67 8.96 26.55
CA GLY A 706 1.28 8.38 25.37
C GLY A 706 2.64 9.00 25.02
N VAL A 707 2.99 9.04 23.73
CA VAL A 707 4.32 9.52 23.27
C VAL A 707 4.64 10.95 23.74
N ALA A 708 3.63 11.79 23.96
CA ALA A 708 3.87 13.17 24.39
C ALA A 708 4.39 13.26 25.83
N GLU A 709 4.00 12.34 26.72
CA GLU A 709 4.49 12.30 28.11
C GLU A 709 5.93 11.75 28.19
N ILE A 710 6.30 10.87 27.24
CA ILE A 710 7.69 10.38 27.06
C ILE A 710 8.66 11.55 26.82
N CYS A 711 8.25 12.53 26.01
CA CYS A 711 9.09 13.69 25.69
C CYS A 711 9.40 14.58 26.90
N PHE A 712 8.60 14.49 27.97
CA PHE A 712 8.80 15.24 29.21
C PHE A 712 9.52 14.43 30.31
N SER A 713 9.77 13.14 30.09
CA SER A 713 10.47 12.28 31.05
C SER A 713 11.97 12.62 31.09
N GLN A 714 12.40 13.43 32.06
CA GLN A 714 13.81 13.71 32.36
C GLN A 714 14.23 12.95 33.63
N ALA A 715 15.46 12.42 33.69
CA ALA A 715 15.97 11.88 34.94
C ALA A 715 16.26 12.94 35.98
N GLY A 716 15.86 12.64 37.22
CA GLY A 716 16.15 13.48 38.37
C GLY A 716 15.51 14.86 38.29
N GLY A 717 14.53 15.05 37.40
CA GLY A 717 13.77 16.30 37.34
C GLY A 717 12.94 16.48 38.61
N GLU A 718 12.97 17.68 39.19
CA GLU A 718 12.17 18.03 40.39
C GLU A 718 10.65 18.09 40.08
N VAL A 719 10.25 18.01 38.80
CA VAL A 719 8.85 18.16 38.36
C VAL A 719 8.47 17.09 37.34
N HIS A 720 7.38 16.35 37.61
CA HIS A 720 6.74 15.47 36.62
C HIS A 720 5.64 16.23 35.88
N LYS A 721 5.67 16.16 34.53
CA LYS A 721 4.69 16.81 33.66
C LYS A 721 3.75 15.78 33.03
N LEU A 722 2.45 15.94 33.25
CA LEU A 722 1.42 15.09 32.67
C LEU A 722 0.70 15.78 31.50
N LYS A 723 0.36 15.00 30.47
CA LYS A 723 -0.47 15.49 29.36
C LYS A 723 -1.88 14.90 29.43
N LEU A 724 -2.67 15.37 30.39
CA LEU A 724 -3.98 14.80 30.72
C LEU A 724 -5.18 15.73 30.44
N ALA A 725 -5.01 17.07 30.56
CA ALA A 725 -6.08 18.07 30.49
C ALA A 725 -7.13 17.88 29.38
N ASN A 726 -6.66 17.62 28.15
CA ASN A 726 -7.49 17.46 26.97
C ASN A 726 -7.73 15.98 26.59
N ARG A 727 -7.31 15.01 27.41
CA ARG A 727 -7.34 13.57 27.12
C ARG A 727 -8.56 12.88 27.75
N LYS A 728 -9.76 13.34 27.43
CA LYS A 728 -11.02 12.86 28.04
C LYS A 728 -11.60 11.57 27.43
N GLY A 729 -10.93 10.98 26.44
CA GLY A 729 -11.44 9.84 25.67
C GLY A 729 -11.63 8.57 26.50
N PHE A 730 -10.78 8.32 27.50
CA PHE A 730 -10.91 7.15 28.36
C PHE A 730 -12.05 7.27 29.37
N VAL A 731 -12.28 8.49 29.89
CA VAL A 731 -13.44 8.81 30.76
C VAL A 731 -14.74 8.60 30.00
N LYS A 732 -14.81 9.05 28.74
CA LYS A 732 -15.95 8.79 27.86
C LYS A 732 -16.21 7.29 27.67
N MET A 733 -15.16 6.48 27.56
CA MET A 733 -15.29 5.01 27.47
C MET A 733 -15.76 4.40 28.80
N ALA A 734 -15.24 4.87 29.93
CA ALA A 734 -15.68 4.43 31.26
C ALA A 734 -17.18 4.63 31.46
N ILE A 735 -17.69 5.83 31.18
CA ILE A 735 -19.13 6.15 31.29
C ILE A 735 -19.96 5.30 30.34
N LYS A 736 -19.52 5.15 29.08
CA LYS A 736 -20.25 4.38 28.07
C LYS A 736 -20.49 2.93 28.47
N TYR A 737 -19.51 2.31 29.13
CA TYR A 737 -19.57 0.89 29.49
C TYR A 737 -19.88 0.65 30.97
N GLY A 738 -19.91 1.70 31.82
CA GLY A 738 -20.08 1.57 33.27
C GLY A 738 -18.87 0.92 33.95
N ALA A 739 -17.67 1.21 33.45
CA ALA A 739 -16.42 0.70 34.02
C ALA A 739 -15.86 1.70 35.02
N ASP A 740 -15.47 1.23 36.20
CA ASP A 740 -14.92 2.07 37.26
C ASP A 740 -13.50 2.53 36.88
N LEU A 741 -13.20 3.80 37.16
CA LEU A 741 -11.90 4.40 36.84
C LEU A 741 -10.94 4.20 37.99
N ALA A 742 -9.90 3.42 37.77
CA ALA A 742 -8.77 3.30 38.69
C ALA A 742 -7.55 3.97 38.08
N TYR A 743 -6.72 4.58 38.91
CA TYR A 743 -5.47 5.19 38.48
C TYR A 743 -4.31 4.45 39.13
N SER A 744 -3.22 4.36 38.38
CA SER A 744 -1.98 3.76 38.87
C SER A 744 -0.83 4.69 38.61
N GLU A 745 -0.05 5.00 39.64
CA GLU A 745 1.15 5.81 39.48
C GLU A 745 2.38 4.95 39.27
N LEU A 746 3.31 5.40 38.43
CA LEU A 746 4.53 4.69 38.06
C LEU A 746 5.69 5.70 37.96
N ASP A 747 6.78 5.48 38.68
CA ASP A 747 8.01 6.24 38.44
C ASP A 747 9.05 5.37 37.72
N ALA A 748 9.55 5.85 36.58
CA ALA A 748 10.73 5.31 35.91
C ALA A 748 11.30 6.42 35.00
N THR A 749 12.39 7.06 35.41
CA THR A 749 13.07 8.09 34.60
C THR A 749 14.42 7.58 34.05
N PHE A 750 14.89 8.22 32.97
CA PHE A 750 16.09 7.84 32.22
C PHE A 750 17.25 8.78 32.58
N GLY A 751 18.18 8.34 33.43
CA GLY A 751 19.46 9.04 33.70
C GLY A 751 20.41 8.87 32.54
N ALA A 752 21.23 9.87 32.21
CA ALA A 752 22.22 9.77 31.14
C ALA A 752 23.65 9.74 31.71
N ILE A 753 24.51 8.95 31.04
CA ILE A 753 25.98 8.90 31.02
C ILE A 753 26.70 8.32 32.26
N LEU A 754 27.37 7.17 32.05
CA LEU A 754 28.30 6.54 32.99
C LEU A 754 29.52 7.45 33.25
N PRO A 755 30.05 7.56 34.49
CA PRO A 755 31.30 8.26 34.75
C PRO A 755 32.46 7.70 33.91
N GLU A 756 33.23 8.57 33.27
CA GLU A 756 34.27 8.25 32.29
C GLU A 756 35.34 7.25 32.81
N LYS A 757 35.60 7.28 34.12
CA LYS A 757 36.55 6.35 34.77
C LYS A 757 36.01 4.92 34.91
N LEU A 758 34.69 4.73 34.91
CA LEU A 758 34.04 3.43 35.00
C LEU A 758 33.75 2.83 33.61
N SER A 759 33.58 3.68 32.59
CA SER A 759 33.32 3.26 31.20
C SER A 759 34.54 2.59 30.51
N GLN A 760 35.74 2.90 31.00
CA GLN A 760 37.00 2.35 30.47
C GLN A 760 37.29 0.92 30.95
N ARG A 761 36.64 0.45 32.02
CA ARG A 761 36.91 -0.87 32.63
C ARG A 761 35.89 -1.96 32.28
N LEU A 762 34.86 -1.65 31.49
CA LEU A 762 33.80 -2.59 31.11
C LEU A 762 33.84 -2.93 29.60
N PRO A 763 33.52 -4.19 29.21
CA PRO A 763 33.48 -4.61 27.81
C PRO A 763 32.50 -3.80 26.96
N SER A 764 32.84 -3.63 25.68
CA SER A 764 32.19 -2.74 24.70
C SER A 764 30.66 -2.91 24.54
N VAL A 765 30.12 -4.07 24.90
CA VAL A 765 28.68 -4.39 24.83
C VAL A 765 27.85 -3.58 25.83
N VAL A 766 28.44 -3.20 26.97
CA VAL A 766 27.79 -2.30 27.94
C VAL A 766 27.96 -0.83 27.55
N ARG A 767 28.84 -0.54 26.59
CA ARG A 767 29.21 0.83 26.19
C ARG A 767 28.15 1.51 25.30
N HIS A 768 27.20 0.75 24.73
CA HIS A 768 26.06 1.26 23.95
C HIS A 768 24.71 0.61 24.29
N GLY A 769 24.61 -0.08 25.44
CA GLY A 769 23.39 -0.73 25.91
C GLY A 769 22.63 0.16 26.89
N THR A 770 21.49 0.69 26.47
CA THR A 770 20.54 1.46 27.28
C THR A 770 19.79 0.56 28.28
N ILE A 771 20.49 -0.08 29.21
CA ILE A 771 19.83 -0.65 30.38
C ILE A 771 19.46 0.55 31.28
N PRO A 772 18.17 0.78 31.58
CA PRO A 772 17.77 1.89 32.42
C PRO A 772 18.41 1.73 33.81
N PHE A 773 18.80 2.85 34.42
CA PHE A 773 19.37 2.81 35.76
C PHE A 773 18.45 2.06 36.72
N ARG A 774 19.05 1.26 37.60
CA ARG A 774 18.35 0.64 38.73
C ARG A 774 17.82 1.72 39.66
N GLN A 775 16.57 2.10 39.44
CA GLN A 775 15.80 2.99 40.30
C GLN A 775 14.63 2.19 40.87
N LYS A 776 14.27 2.49 42.13
CA LYS A 776 13.07 1.93 42.75
C LYS A 776 11.84 2.46 42.03
N ILE A 777 11.01 1.56 41.52
CA ILE A 777 9.73 1.87 40.89
C ILE A 777 8.63 1.55 41.90
N VAL A 778 7.78 2.51 42.23
CA VAL A 778 6.60 2.26 43.07
C VAL A 778 5.37 2.35 42.19
N THR A 779 4.55 1.30 42.22
CA THR A 779 3.25 1.23 41.56
C THR A 779 2.14 1.34 42.60
N VAL A 780 1.52 2.51 42.72
CA VAL A 780 0.40 2.72 43.65
C VAL A 780 -0.90 2.51 42.91
N VAL A 781 -1.74 1.56 43.34
CA VAL A 781 -3.08 1.34 42.77
C VAL A 781 -4.09 2.10 43.61
N GLY A 782 -4.67 3.17 43.05
CA GLY A 782 -5.63 4.06 43.71
C GLY A 782 -7.02 3.46 43.89
N ALA A 783 -7.81 4.04 44.81
CA ALA A 783 -9.21 3.67 45.01
C ALA A 783 -10.06 3.99 43.74
N PRO A 784 -10.91 3.05 43.28
CA PRO A 784 -11.67 3.24 42.06
C PRO A 784 -12.72 4.35 42.22
N ILE A 785 -12.92 5.15 41.17
CA ILE A 785 -14.03 6.09 41.05
C ILE A 785 -15.20 5.33 40.43
N ARG A 786 -16.33 5.34 41.13
CA ARG A 786 -17.56 4.66 40.71
C ARG A 786 -18.14 5.39 39.50
N VAL A 787 -18.38 4.66 38.40
CA VAL A 787 -18.93 5.26 37.18
C VAL A 787 -20.29 4.66 36.85
N GLN A 788 -21.29 5.53 36.66
CA GLN A 788 -22.62 5.12 36.20
C GLN A 788 -22.63 4.97 34.68
N LYS A 789 -23.30 3.92 34.19
CA LYS A 789 -23.35 3.61 32.76
C LYS A 789 -24.32 4.55 32.04
N ASN A 790 -23.82 5.32 31.07
CA ASN A 790 -24.63 6.13 30.16
C ASN A 790 -24.21 5.89 28.70
N ALA A 791 -25.13 5.41 27.87
CA ALA A 791 -24.82 5.02 26.48
C ALA A 791 -24.39 6.21 25.60
N ASN A 792 -24.86 7.42 25.91
CA ASN A 792 -24.52 8.67 25.24
C ASN A 792 -24.08 9.73 26.26
N PRO A 793 -22.82 9.69 26.72
CA PRO A 793 -22.33 10.62 27.72
C PRO A 793 -22.30 12.05 27.19
N GLY A 794 -22.83 12.99 27.99
CA GLY A 794 -22.77 14.43 27.72
C GLY A 794 -21.34 14.97 27.90
N ARG A 795 -21.03 16.14 27.32
CA ARG A 795 -19.70 16.77 27.51
C ARG A 795 -19.46 17.16 28.97
N GLU A 796 -20.47 17.73 29.62
CA GLU A 796 -20.41 18.16 31.02
C GLU A 796 -20.18 16.99 31.99
N GLU A 797 -20.85 15.85 31.75
CA GLU A 797 -20.68 14.62 32.53
C GLU A 797 -19.25 14.06 32.42
N VAL A 798 -18.69 14.05 31.21
CA VAL A 798 -17.30 13.64 30.96
C VAL A 798 -16.32 14.59 31.63
N ASP A 799 -16.59 15.89 31.58
CA ASP A 799 -15.71 16.93 32.12
C ASP A 799 -15.67 16.88 33.65
N LYS A 800 -16.82 16.73 34.30
CA LYS A 800 -16.94 16.60 35.76
C LYS A 800 -16.21 15.35 36.28
N LEU A 801 -16.40 14.20 35.63
CA LEU A 801 -15.73 12.96 36.04
C LEU A 801 -14.22 13.02 35.77
N HIS A 802 -13.78 13.69 34.70
CA HIS A 802 -12.38 13.90 34.42
C HIS A 802 -11.71 14.84 35.44
N GLU A 803 -12.40 15.89 35.88
CA GLU A 803 -11.93 16.79 36.92
C GLU A 803 -11.78 16.07 38.27
N GLU A 804 -12.78 15.26 38.66
CA GLU A 804 -12.69 14.41 39.86
C GLU A 804 -11.51 13.44 39.76
N TYR A 805 -11.31 12.82 38.60
CA TYR A 805 -10.19 11.92 38.34
C TYR A 805 -8.83 12.62 38.53
N CYS A 806 -8.65 13.81 37.94
CA CYS A 806 -7.43 14.59 38.10
C CYS A 806 -7.19 14.99 39.56
N GLY A 807 -8.24 15.41 40.28
CA GLY A 807 -8.14 15.77 41.70
C GLY A 807 -7.69 14.60 42.59
N ARG A 808 -8.26 13.40 42.37
CA ARG A 808 -7.87 12.19 43.11
C ARG A 808 -6.46 11.70 42.76
N LEU A 809 -6.06 11.82 41.49
CA LEU A 809 -4.70 11.50 41.05
C LEU A 809 -3.67 12.39 41.76
N LYS A 810 -3.91 13.70 41.79
CA LYS A 810 -3.04 14.67 42.48
C LYS A 810 -2.95 14.41 43.99
N ALA A 811 -4.08 14.18 44.64
CA ALA A 811 -4.12 13.87 46.07
C ALA A 811 -3.36 12.57 46.42
N MET A 812 -3.37 11.58 45.53
CA MET A 812 -2.62 10.34 45.71
C MET A 812 -1.13 10.53 45.49
N PHE A 813 -0.74 11.26 44.43
CA PHE A 813 0.64 11.66 44.17
C PHE A 813 1.24 12.33 45.42
N ASP A 814 0.55 13.33 45.96
CA ASP A 814 1.00 14.08 47.13
C ASP A 814 1.17 13.21 48.38
N ARG A 815 0.36 12.15 48.53
CA ARG A 815 0.45 11.21 49.65
C ARG A 815 1.64 10.26 49.53
N HIS A 816 2.01 9.84 48.31
CA HIS A 816 3.01 8.80 48.10
C HIS A 816 4.37 9.32 47.58
N LYS A 817 4.50 10.60 47.19
CA LYS A 817 5.74 11.20 46.65
C LYS A 817 7.01 10.97 47.50
N VAL A 818 6.87 10.92 48.83
CA VAL A 818 7.99 10.65 49.75
C VAL A 818 8.49 9.19 49.62
N GLN A 819 7.56 8.23 49.48
CA GLN A 819 7.90 6.82 49.27
C GLN A 819 8.56 6.57 47.91
N MET A 820 8.32 7.48 46.96
CA MET A 820 8.88 7.47 45.61
C MET A 820 10.26 8.15 45.50
N GLY A 821 10.83 8.62 46.62
CA GLY A 821 12.20 9.17 46.67
C GLY A 821 12.29 10.68 46.49
N GLY A 822 11.17 11.41 46.52
CA GLY A 822 11.11 12.85 46.32
C GLY A 822 10.58 13.63 47.51
N SER A 823 11.44 14.27 48.30
CA SER A 823 11.01 15.30 49.26
C SER A 823 10.70 16.65 48.58
N LYS A 824 11.12 16.84 47.32
CA LYS A 824 10.97 18.07 46.51
C LYS A 824 10.15 17.89 45.22
N ILE A 825 9.61 16.70 44.95
CA ILE A 825 8.98 16.40 43.67
C ILE A 825 7.54 16.91 43.65
N GLY A 826 7.21 17.74 42.65
CA GLY A 826 5.87 18.26 42.39
C GLY A 826 5.26 17.75 41.08
N LEU A 827 3.93 17.67 41.05
CA LEU A 827 3.16 17.43 39.82
C LEU A 827 2.74 18.79 39.24
N GLU A 828 3.32 19.21 38.12
CA GLU A 828 2.87 20.41 37.41
C GLU A 828 1.73 20.07 36.46
N ASP A 829 0.59 20.71 36.71
CA ASP A 829 -0.58 20.65 35.87
C ASP A 829 -0.35 21.48 34.60
N ALA A 830 0.25 20.91 33.57
CA ALA A 830 0.19 21.50 32.24
C ALA A 830 -1.23 21.28 31.67
N PHE A 831 -2.21 22.04 32.16
CA PHE A 831 -3.48 22.31 31.46
C PHE A 831 -3.23 23.21 30.24
N THR A 832 -2.22 22.90 29.43
CA THR A 832 -1.88 23.71 28.26
C THR A 832 -2.79 23.36 27.09
N SER A 833 -3.51 24.37 26.60
CA SER A 833 -4.31 24.27 25.38
C SER A 833 -3.40 23.99 24.18
N ALA A 834 -3.91 23.32 23.16
CA ALA A 834 -3.15 22.89 21.99
C ALA A 834 -2.57 24.03 21.10
N ASN A 835 -2.67 25.30 21.52
CA ASN A 835 -2.40 26.47 20.69
C ASN A 835 -1.09 27.21 20.97
N ASP A 836 -0.23 26.78 21.90
CA ASP A 836 1.08 27.42 22.05
C ASP A 836 2.11 26.84 21.06
N ASN A 837 2.53 27.73 20.16
CA ASN A 837 3.49 27.55 19.07
C ASN A 837 4.74 26.71 19.42
N PRO A 838 5.35 26.03 18.42
CA PRO A 838 6.57 25.26 18.62
C PRO A 838 7.71 26.21 19.00
N ILE A 839 8.21 26.08 20.23
CA ILE A 839 9.34 26.87 20.72
C ILE A 839 10.57 26.55 19.87
N ARG A 840 11.09 27.62 19.25
CA ARG A 840 12.40 27.74 18.60
C ARG A 840 13.48 26.99 19.37
N PHE A 841 14.32 26.23 18.66
CA PHE A 841 15.63 25.82 19.12
C PHE A 841 16.47 27.07 19.45
N GLN A 842 16.50 27.46 20.71
CA GLN A 842 17.44 28.46 21.20
C GLN A 842 18.65 27.73 21.80
N ARG A 843 19.72 27.75 21.02
CA ARG A 843 21.06 27.27 21.34
C ARG A 843 21.59 28.11 22.51
N GLN A 844 21.44 27.66 23.76
CA GLN A 844 22.21 28.20 24.88
C GLN A 844 23.39 27.26 25.19
N ARG A 845 24.55 27.69 24.71
CA ARG A 845 25.85 27.37 25.32
C ARG A 845 25.86 27.92 26.74
N ARG A 846 26.33 27.11 27.69
CA ARG A 846 27.10 27.41 28.92
C ARG A 846 26.85 26.25 29.89
N THR A 847 27.80 25.62 30.58
CA THR A 847 29.27 25.59 30.62
C THR A 847 29.59 24.40 31.53
N CYS A 848 30.69 23.70 31.29
CA CYS A 848 31.26 22.66 32.14
C CYS A 848 31.25 23.01 33.64
N VAL A 849 30.93 22.02 34.49
CA VAL A 849 31.82 21.42 35.50
C VAL A 849 31.52 19.93 35.56
#